data_AF-A0A924AMN3-F1
#
_entry.id   AF-A0A924AMN3-F1
#
_cell.length_a   1.000
_cell.length_b   1.000
_cell.length_c   1.000
_cell.angle_alpha   90.00
_cell.angle_beta   90.00
_cell.angle_gamma   90.00
#
_symmetry.space_group_name_H-M   'P 1'
#
loop_
_entity.id
_entity.type
_entity.pdbx_description
1 polymer ?
#
loop_
_entity_poly.entity_id
_entity_poly.type
_entity_poly.pdbx_seq_one_letter_code
_entity_poly.pdbx_strand_id
1 'polypeptide(L)'
;MTHFTLPLPLVGTWRRYALVVIFVVGTLAATPGYAQQKPLAKRASTEKSKPPAKAKAKPKATPKAPVAAADKTQTRDYPPAERHPAPPDLLRSGPMVTYSTMREVGLWVQLSRVGGAQIEYWEKGQPQRRWRTAVVLTTGPDHLAELIADSVRPGRKYSYRLWAADADHDRLRVVVRPYPLEFQSQMLWQWRTDPPDFRVALGSCAYVNDSLYDRPGNDYGGDYGIFTAISSSKPDLMVWLGDNTYLREADWDSPTGIRYRYAHTRALPALQPLLGSVHHYATWDDHDYGPSYADRTHALRETARETFRRYWPSLASGQGGSGVATTFQWSDVQFFLLDDRWHRTPKRDDMAHGQFLGPDQLRWLTEGLAMSHATFKIICVAGQVLNPAKVYENYANYETERAELLRRLADLRVPGVVFLTGDRNYAELSRLDRPGLYPLYDLTTSPLTAGPARGGQHEKNSLRDSATFRAERNFALLDVAGPEKARTLTLTLCGVDGQPFWKRELRAADLRPGATPAAPPPAPVASQLVRDTSQAASVPPTDSAAAAPPHTRKRRTRARHHGPNAAVRVNSPLPFAPPRPVVVAGNTRRPTLPAASQHQVLAPLRPVARPAAGAGPVAMTAQSQPAQAARRVIAAARRPVTRRPVVEPLQPIAAPVRVERDDTPGFIARLPLR
;
A
#
# COMPACT_ATOMS: atom_id res chain seq x y z
N MET A 1 53.53 -6.73 55.20
CA MET A 1 54.23 -5.97 54.13
C MET A 1 53.18 -5.24 53.29
N THR A 2 53.52 -4.05 52.78
CA THR A 2 52.91 -3.34 51.62
C THR A 2 51.38 -3.21 51.48
N HIS A 3 50.90 -1.96 51.36
CA HIS A 3 49.57 -1.60 50.85
C HIS A 3 49.48 -1.73 49.32
N PHE A 4 48.27 -1.83 48.75
CA PHE A 4 47.62 -0.77 47.94
C PHE A 4 46.17 -1.15 47.54
N THR A 5 45.37 -0.18 47.07
CA THR A 5 43.91 -0.35 46.91
C THR A 5 43.35 0.39 45.66
N LEU A 6 42.49 -0.28 44.86
CA LEU A 6 41.62 0.29 43.80
C LEU A 6 42.36 0.93 42.58
N PRO A 7 41.71 1.32 41.44
CA PRO A 7 40.29 1.68 41.25
C PRO A 7 39.53 1.13 40.01
N LEU A 8 38.23 1.44 39.98
CA LEU A 8 37.31 1.43 38.83
C LEU A 8 37.45 2.70 37.97
N PRO A 9 37.15 2.62 36.66
CA PRO A 9 36.15 3.52 36.04
C PRO A 9 35.33 2.81 34.91
N LEU A 10 34.24 3.33 34.34
CA LEU A 10 33.30 4.43 34.65
C LEU A 10 31.98 4.17 33.89
N VAL A 11 30.83 4.59 34.43
CA VAL A 11 29.55 4.65 33.67
C VAL A 11 29.32 6.08 33.19
N GLY A 12 29.15 6.29 31.89
CA GLY A 12 29.07 7.62 31.27
C GLY A 12 27.75 7.92 30.57
N THR A 13 26.84 8.63 31.24
CA THR A 13 25.65 9.22 30.61
C THR A 13 26.02 10.46 29.79
N TRP A 14 25.57 10.57 28.54
CA TRP A 14 25.61 11.81 27.77
C TRP A 14 24.22 12.26 27.34
N ARG A 15 23.92 13.55 27.59
CA ARG A 15 22.64 14.19 27.24
C ARG A 15 22.67 14.72 25.82
N ARG A 16 21.47 14.88 25.23
CA ARG A 16 21.26 15.57 23.95
C ARG A 16 21.72 17.03 24.07
N TYR A 17 22.56 17.49 23.14
CA TYR A 17 22.74 18.92 22.91
C TYR A 17 21.60 19.43 22.02
N ALA A 18 20.88 20.44 22.50
CA ALA A 18 19.97 21.24 21.68
C ALA A 18 20.61 22.62 21.49
N LEU A 19 20.88 23.01 20.25
CA LEU A 19 21.46 24.31 19.93
C LEU A 19 20.35 25.37 19.93
N VAL A 20 20.28 26.20 20.98
CA VAL A 20 19.33 27.32 21.07
C VAL A 20 20.08 28.60 20.77
N VAL A 21 19.79 29.22 19.63
CA VAL A 21 20.33 30.54 19.25
C VAL A 21 19.42 31.62 19.80
N ILE A 22 19.91 32.39 20.78
CA ILE A 22 19.22 33.56 21.33
C ILE A 22 19.89 34.82 20.79
N PHE A 23 19.15 35.63 20.05
CA PHE A 23 19.55 37.02 19.79
C PHE A 23 19.17 37.89 20.98
N VAL A 24 20.17 38.55 21.59
CA VAL A 24 19.98 39.61 22.56
C VAL A 24 20.40 40.92 21.90
N VAL A 25 19.47 41.88 21.82
CA VAL A 25 19.76 43.28 21.51
C VAL A 25 19.19 44.12 22.65
N GLY A 26 20.05 44.94 23.27
CA GLY A 26 19.75 45.58 24.54
C GLY A 26 18.87 46.82 24.45
N THR A 27 18.14 47.10 25.54
CA THR A 27 17.46 48.37 25.77
C THR A 27 18.44 49.48 26.18
N LEU A 28 18.29 50.66 25.59
CA LEU A 28 18.72 51.94 26.16
C LEU A 28 17.57 52.94 26.07
N ALA A 29 17.58 53.97 26.93
CA ALA A 29 16.41 54.80 27.22
C ALA A 29 16.69 56.31 27.10
N ALA A 30 15.65 57.11 27.38
CA ALA A 30 15.59 58.57 27.54
C ALA A 30 15.15 59.42 26.32
N THR A 31 13.99 60.06 26.52
CA THR A 31 13.46 61.32 25.94
C THR A 31 14.32 62.55 26.33
N PRO A 32 14.17 63.78 25.75
CA PRO A 32 12.94 64.37 25.19
C PRO A 32 13.05 65.29 23.95
N GLY A 33 11.91 65.79 23.43
CA GLY A 33 11.85 66.85 22.41
C GLY A 33 10.43 67.42 22.16
N TYR A 34 10.26 68.73 22.37
CA TYR A 34 9.10 69.56 21.96
C TYR A 34 9.16 69.84 20.42
N ALA A 35 8.15 70.30 19.64
CA ALA A 35 6.95 71.11 19.94
C ALA A 35 5.92 71.17 18.74
N GLN A 36 4.67 71.63 19.02
CA GLN A 36 3.68 72.26 18.08
C GLN A 36 3.06 71.39 16.93
N GLN A 37 1.90 71.69 16.30
CA GLN A 37 1.01 72.88 16.37
C GLN A 37 -0.50 72.59 16.08
N LYS A 38 -1.38 72.88 17.07
CA LYS A 38 -2.77 73.45 17.10
C LYS A 38 -3.94 73.11 16.08
N PRO A 39 -5.23 73.46 16.41
CA PRO A 39 -6.46 72.82 15.87
C PRO A 39 -7.57 73.83 15.42
N LEU A 40 -8.87 73.41 15.31
CA LEU A 40 -10.04 74.11 15.93
C LEU A 40 -11.47 73.51 15.67
N ALA A 41 -12.34 73.64 16.69
CA ALA A 41 -13.82 73.88 16.64
C ALA A 41 -14.81 72.74 16.19
N LYS A 42 -16.10 72.67 16.61
CA LYS A 42 -16.96 73.53 17.49
C LYS A 42 -18.12 72.75 18.19
N ARG A 43 -18.86 73.45 19.08
CA ARG A 43 -20.05 73.08 19.93
C ARG A 43 -21.39 72.96 19.15
N ALA A 44 -22.58 72.61 19.69
CA ALA A 44 -23.13 71.78 20.82
C ALA A 44 -24.69 72.02 20.94
N SER A 45 -25.37 71.57 22.04
CA SER A 45 -26.78 71.89 22.50
C SER A 45 -27.98 71.18 21.80
N THR A 46 -29.16 70.87 22.40
CA THR A 46 -29.74 71.03 23.78
C THR A 46 -31.02 70.16 24.04
N GLU A 47 -31.23 69.64 25.28
CA GLU A 47 -32.52 69.44 26.04
C GLU A 47 -33.72 68.58 25.46
N LYS A 48 -34.76 68.08 26.19
CA LYS A 48 -35.20 68.04 27.62
C LYS A 48 -36.28 66.93 27.93
N SER A 49 -36.55 66.67 29.22
CA SER A 49 -37.82 66.16 29.84
C SER A 49 -38.16 64.64 29.91
N LYS A 50 -39.27 64.27 30.60
CA LYS A 50 -39.52 62.96 31.30
C LYS A 50 -41.05 62.61 31.51
N PRO A 51 -41.54 61.68 32.38
CA PRO A 51 -42.29 60.45 32.02
C PRO A 51 -43.77 60.35 32.52
N PRO A 52 -44.47 59.23 32.20
CA PRO A 52 -45.25 58.44 33.19
C PRO A 52 -45.22 56.90 32.95
N ALA A 53 -45.96 55.98 33.63
CA ALA A 53 -46.17 55.72 35.07
C ALA A 53 -46.94 54.37 35.30
N LYS A 54 -47.03 53.86 36.56
CA LYS A 54 -47.86 52.71 37.09
C LYS A 54 -47.34 51.28 36.81
N ALA A 55 -47.15 50.30 37.72
CA ALA A 55 -47.24 50.11 39.20
C ALA A 55 -48.46 49.36 39.84
N LYS A 56 -48.20 48.23 40.53
CA LYS A 56 -48.87 47.58 41.73
C LYS A 56 -48.13 46.24 42.03
N ALA A 57 -47.45 46.01 43.18
CA ALA A 57 -47.91 45.71 44.56
C ALA A 57 -48.20 44.20 44.79
N LYS A 58 -47.33 43.40 45.45
CA LYS A 58 -47.18 43.10 46.93
C LYS A 58 -48.18 42.03 47.45
N PRO A 59 -47.90 41.24 48.54
CA PRO A 59 -47.00 41.51 49.68
C PRO A 59 -45.96 40.41 50.04
N LYS A 60 -45.28 40.55 51.20
CA LYS A 60 -44.35 39.58 51.82
C LYS A 60 -45.07 38.72 52.89
N ALA A 61 -44.51 37.54 53.19
CA ALA A 61 -44.64 36.90 54.51
C ALA A 61 -43.39 36.07 54.88
N THR A 62 -42.89 36.27 56.10
CA THR A 62 -41.85 35.52 56.85
C THR A 62 -42.03 35.89 58.34
N PRO A 63 -41.53 35.12 59.35
CA PRO A 63 -40.51 34.06 59.26
C PRO A 63 -40.86 32.73 59.99
N LYS A 64 -40.01 31.71 59.82
CA LYS A 64 -39.53 30.83 60.92
C LYS A 64 -38.28 30.04 60.49
N ALA A 65 -37.44 29.74 61.47
CA ALA A 65 -36.22 28.94 61.41
C ALA A 65 -35.98 28.34 62.82
N PRO A 66 -35.04 27.40 63.04
CA PRO A 66 -34.10 26.76 62.11
C PRO A 66 -34.19 25.22 62.09
N VAL A 67 -33.31 24.58 61.31
CA VAL A 67 -32.47 23.38 61.62
C VAL A 67 -31.87 22.87 60.29
N ALA A 68 -30.65 22.33 60.32
CA ALA A 68 -29.89 22.00 59.12
C ALA A 68 -29.90 20.50 58.76
N ALA A 69 -29.91 20.18 57.46
CA ALA A 69 -29.50 18.87 56.93
C ALA A 69 -29.20 18.94 55.41
N ALA A 70 -28.13 18.25 55.01
CA ALA A 70 -27.79 17.74 53.66
C ALA A 70 -27.78 18.69 52.42
N ASP A 71 -26.65 18.67 51.71
CA ASP A 71 -26.47 19.29 50.39
C ASP A 71 -27.26 18.55 49.29
N LYS A 72 -27.64 19.27 48.22
CA LYS A 72 -28.38 18.76 47.06
C LYS A 72 -27.51 18.76 45.81
N THR A 73 -26.72 17.70 45.62
CA THR A 73 -26.15 17.36 44.31
C THR A 73 -27.24 16.86 43.37
N GLN A 74 -27.97 17.80 42.75
CA GLN A 74 -28.89 17.48 41.65
C GLN A 74 -28.12 16.76 40.54
N THR A 75 -28.57 15.55 40.20
CA THR A 75 -28.18 14.88 38.95
C THR A 75 -28.56 15.79 37.80
N ARG A 76 -27.56 16.36 37.14
CA ARG A 76 -27.77 17.30 36.03
C ARG A 76 -28.12 16.51 34.79
N ASP A 77 -29.42 16.31 34.56
CA ASP A 77 -29.94 15.64 33.36
C ASP A 77 -29.37 16.32 32.12
N TYR A 78 -28.62 15.56 31.33
CA TYR A 78 -28.12 16.02 30.04
C TYR A 78 -29.28 15.93 29.04
N PRO A 79 -29.65 17.03 28.35
CA PRO A 79 -30.61 16.95 27.26
C PRO A 79 -30.08 16.00 26.18
N PRO A 80 -30.97 15.24 25.50
CA PRO A 80 -30.55 14.30 24.46
C PRO A 80 -29.79 15.05 23.37
N ALA A 81 -28.62 14.53 22.99
CA ALA A 81 -27.73 15.18 22.03
C ALA A 81 -28.45 15.44 20.70
N GLU A 82 -28.67 16.72 20.37
CA GLU A 82 -29.27 17.14 19.12
C GLU A 82 -28.46 16.58 17.94
N ARG A 83 -29.14 15.84 17.07
CA ARG A 83 -28.50 15.06 15.99
C ARG A 83 -28.17 15.92 14.76
N HIS A 84 -27.60 17.09 14.98
CA HIS A 84 -27.05 17.90 13.89
C HIS A 84 -25.89 17.12 13.25
N PRO A 85 -25.92 16.87 11.94
CA PRO A 85 -24.80 16.26 11.26
C PRO A 85 -23.56 17.16 11.34
N ALA A 86 -22.39 16.57 11.11
CA ALA A 86 -21.18 17.34 10.82
C ALA A 86 -21.40 18.25 9.59
N PRO A 87 -20.69 19.40 9.50
CA PRO A 87 -20.60 20.16 8.25
C PRO A 87 -20.19 19.24 7.08
N PRO A 88 -20.81 19.39 5.88
CA PRO A 88 -20.56 18.49 4.76
C PRO A 88 -19.12 18.57 4.23
N ASP A 89 -18.41 19.66 4.52
CA ASP A 89 -17.01 19.90 4.17
C ASP A 89 -16.00 19.43 5.23
N LEU A 90 -16.43 18.95 6.40
CA LEU A 90 -15.51 18.60 7.51
C LEU A 90 -14.55 17.45 7.16
N LEU A 91 -14.96 16.54 6.27
CA LEU A 91 -14.25 15.31 5.92
C LEU A 91 -13.76 15.37 4.48
N ARG A 92 -12.45 15.20 4.26
CA ARG A 92 -11.84 15.10 2.92
C ARG A 92 -11.79 13.66 2.44
N SER A 93 -11.38 12.72 3.30
CA SER A 93 -11.21 11.31 2.90
C SER A 93 -11.49 10.32 4.04
N GLY A 94 -12.04 9.14 3.69
CA GLY A 94 -12.26 8.03 4.61
C GLY A 94 -13.63 8.05 5.32
N PRO A 95 -13.77 7.50 6.54
CA PRO A 95 -12.76 6.73 7.25
C PRO A 95 -12.34 5.49 6.44
N MET A 96 -11.08 5.10 6.56
CA MET A 96 -10.52 3.87 6.02
C MET A 96 -10.31 2.86 7.14
N VAL A 97 -10.60 1.58 6.89
CA VAL A 97 -10.18 0.48 7.77
C VAL A 97 -8.80 0.00 7.30
N THR A 98 -7.83 -0.08 8.21
CA THR A 98 -6.46 -0.51 7.91
C THR A 98 -6.26 -1.96 8.34
N TYR A 99 -5.27 -2.25 9.17
CA TYR A 99 -4.94 -3.61 9.61
C TYR A 99 -6.00 -4.21 10.54
N SER A 100 -6.11 -5.54 10.52
CA SER A 100 -6.83 -6.32 11.51
C SER A 100 -5.89 -7.19 12.35
N THR A 101 -6.12 -7.27 13.65
CA THR A 101 -5.59 -8.33 14.53
C THR A 101 -6.74 -9.02 15.27
N MET A 102 -6.41 -9.98 16.14
CA MET A 102 -7.39 -10.62 17.02
C MET A 102 -7.91 -9.70 18.14
N ARG A 103 -7.20 -8.59 18.43
CA ARG A 103 -7.41 -7.77 19.64
C ARG A 103 -7.53 -6.27 19.39
N GLU A 104 -7.16 -5.80 18.21
CA GLU A 104 -7.31 -4.41 17.77
C GLU A 104 -7.53 -4.34 16.26
N VAL A 105 -8.17 -3.27 15.79
CA VAL A 105 -8.30 -2.91 14.37
C VAL A 105 -7.88 -1.46 14.21
N GLY A 106 -7.01 -1.18 13.24
CA GLY A 106 -6.65 0.17 12.87
C GLY A 106 -7.71 0.82 11.97
N LEU A 107 -8.03 2.08 12.23
CA LEU A 107 -8.80 2.93 11.33
C LEU A 107 -8.05 4.25 11.08
N TRP A 108 -8.33 4.89 9.96
CA TRP A 108 -7.70 6.13 9.51
C TRP A 108 -8.74 7.11 8.99
N VAL A 109 -8.52 8.41 9.15
CA VAL A 109 -9.42 9.45 8.61
C VAL A 109 -8.65 10.73 8.29
N GLN A 110 -9.10 11.45 7.26
CA GLN A 110 -8.58 12.76 6.87
C GLN A 110 -9.67 13.83 6.94
N LEU A 111 -9.53 14.73 7.90
CA LEU A 111 -10.37 15.94 7.99
C LEU A 111 -9.94 16.96 6.92
N SER A 112 -10.82 17.91 6.59
CA SER A 112 -10.48 18.97 5.63
C SER A 112 -9.64 20.09 6.26
N ARG A 113 -9.75 20.27 7.58
CA ARG A 113 -9.03 21.26 8.39
C ARG A 113 -8.62 20.66 9.73
N VAL A 114 -7.77 21.36 10.49
CA VAL A 114 -7.39 20.94 11.87
C VAL A 114 -8.64 20.72 12.72
N GLY A 115 -8.67 19.63 13.48
CA GLY A 115 -9.83 19.19 14.23
C GLY A 115 -9.54 17.99 15.13
N GLY A 116 -10.60 17.26 15.48
CA GLY A 116 -10.53 16.02 16.26
C GLY A 116 -11.45 14.94 15.70
N ALA A 117 -11.02 13.68 15.76
CA ALA A 117 -11.78 12.53 15.27
C ALA A 117 -11.83 11.38 16.28
N GLN A 118 -12.90 10.58 16.22
CA GLN A 118 -13.13 9.39 17.05
C GLN A 118 -14.04 8.40 16.31
N ILE A 119 -13.83 7.09 16.48
CA ILE A 119 -14.77 6.06 16.02
C ILE A 119 -15.61 5.56 17.20
N GLU A 120 -16.94 5.46 17.02
CA GLU A 120 -17.82 4.68 17.89
C GLU A 120 -18.20 3.39 17.16
N TYR A 121 -18.03 2.23 17.81
CA TYR A 121 -18.19 0.91 17.20
C TYR A 121 -18.93 -0.09 18.10
N TRP A 122 -19.59 -1.08 17.50
CA TRP A 122 -20.34 -2.14 18.18
C TRP A 122 -20.32 -3.44 17.37
N GLU A 123 -20.43 -4.57 18.07
CA GLU A 123 -20.49 -5.90 17.43
C GLU A 123 -21.80 -6.01 16.62
N LYS A 124 -21.75 -6.56 15.40
CA LYS A 124 -22.94 -6.66 14.55
C LYS A 124 -24.02 -7.51 15.25
N GLY A 125 -25.25 -6.97 15.27
CA GLY A 125 -26.38 -7.52 16.05
C GLY A 125 -26.46 -7.04 17.51
N GLN A 126 -25.45 -6.34 18.06
CA GLN A 126 -25.44 -5.86 19.45
C GLN A 126 -25.29 -4.31 19.56
N PRO A 127 -26.13 -3.49 18.90
CA PRO A 127 -25.95 -2.03 18.81
C PRO A 127 -26.12 -1.25 20.12
N GLN A 128 -26.51 -1.93 21.21
CA GLN A 128 -26.58 -1.36 22.57
C GLN A 128 -25.23 -1.39 23.28
N ARG A 129 -24.32 -2.31 22.91
CA ARG A 129 -22.98 -2.40 23.50
C ARG A 129 -21.97 -1.71 22.57
N ARG A 130 -21.59 -0.49 22.94
CA ARG A 130 -20.67 0.34 22.15
C ARG A 130 -19.36 0.58 22.87
N TRP A 131 -18.33 0.75 22.07
CA TRP A 131 -17.02 1.23 22.46
C TRP A 131 -16.66 2.46 21.64
N ARG A 132 -15.65 3.21 22.09
CA ARG A 132 -15.11 4.35 21.37
C ARG A 132 -13.59 4.29 21.40
N THR A 133 -12.95 4.73 20.32
CA THR A 133 -11.50 4.95 20.28
C THR A 133 -11.13 6.14 21.16
N ALA A 134 -9.84 6.36 21.40
CA ALA A 134 -9.36 7.69 21.80
C ALA A 134 -9.85 8.76 20.79
N VAL A 135 -9.98 10.01 21.26
CA VAL A 135 -10.12 11.17 20.37
C VAL A 135 -8.71 11.58 19.94
N VAL A 136 -8.46 11.68 18.63
CA VAL A 136 -7.17 12.08 18.08
C VAL A 136 -7.30 13.43 17.39
N LEU A 137 -6.42 14.37 17.74
CA LEU A 137 -6.38 15.72 17.19
C LEU A 137 -5.45 15.78 15.97
N THR A 138 -5.94 16.36 14.88
CA THR A 138 -5.29 16.29 13.56
C THR A 138 -4.32 17.46 13.35
N THR A 139 -3.21 17.47 14.11
CA THR A 139 -2.25 18.59 14.17
C THR A 139 -1.23 18.62 13.02
N GLY A 140 -1.17 17.58 12.18
CA GLY A 140 -0.30 17.53 11.00
C GLY A 140 -0.87 18.25 9.78
N PRO A 141 -0.03 18.63 8.80
CA PRO A 141 -0.43 19.45 7.63
C PRO A 141 -1.45 18.77 6.70
N ASP A 142 -1.62 17.46 6.83
CA ASP A 142 -2.52 16.65 6.03
C ASP A 142 -3.85 16.35 6.76
N HIS A 143 -4.01 16.85 8.00
CA HIS A 143 -5.17 16.69 8.88
C HIS A 143 -5.63 15.22 9.11
N LEU A 144 -4.65 14.34 9.36
CA LEU A 144 -4.88 12.91 9.55
C LEU A 144 -5.07 12.53 11.02
N ALA A 145 -5.92 11.52 11.26
CA ALA A 145 -6.01 10.80 12.53
C ALA A 145 -5.99 9.28 12.27
N GLU A 146 -5.13 8.57 13.01
CA GLU A 146 -5.17 7.12 13.15
C GLU A 146 -5.92 6.78 14.46
N LEU A 147 -6.84 5.82 14.41
CA LEU A 147 -7.84 5.57 15.45
C LEU A 147 -7.93 4.06 15.72
N ILE A 148 -7.54 3.63 16.92
CA ILE A 148 -7.40 2.20 17.25
C ILE A 148 -8.63 1.66 17.98
N ALA A 149 -9.26 0.62 17.42
CA ALA A 149 -10.37 -0.11 18.02
C ALA A 149 -9.86 -1.28 18.90
N ASP A 150 -9.33 -0.94 20.08
CA ASP A 150 -8.67 -1.82 21.07
C ASP A 150 -9.57 -2.84 21.80
N SER A 151 -10.88 -2.62 21.78
CA SER A 151 -11.85 -3.36 22.61
C SER A 151 -12.54 -4.49 21.84
N VAL A 152 -12.02 -4.83 20.66
CA VAL A 152 -12.52 -5.93 19.83
C VAL A 152 -12.19 -7.30 20.43
N ARG A 153 -12.97 -8.30 20.02
CA ARG A 153 -12.83 -9.71 20.40
C ARG A 153 -12.50 -10.54 19.16
N PRO A 154 -11.73 -11.63 19.23
CA PRO A 154 -11.33 -12.39 18.05
C PRO A 154 -12.53 -12.90 17.23
N GLY A 155 -12.45 -12.81 15.90
CA GLY A 155 -13.42 -13.38 14.96
C GLY A 155 -14.79 -12.71 15.01
N ARG A 156 -14.84 -11.38 15.12
CA ARG A 156 -16.10 -10.60 15.21
C ARG A 156 -16.14 -9.51 14.15
N LYS A 157 -17.30 -9.36 13.50
CA LYS A 157 -17.60 -8.25 12.59
C LYS A 157 -18.31 -7.14 13.37
N TYR A 158 -17.92 -5.90 13.13
CA TYR A 158 -18.37 -4.69 13.80
C TYR A 158 -18.99 -3.73 12.79
N SER A 159 -19.98 -2.96 13.21
CA SER A 159 -20.40 -1.74 12.51
C SER A 159 -19.93 -0.53 13.32
N TYR A 160 -19.66 0.59 12.65
CA TYR A 160 -19.13 1.78 13.30
C TYR A 160 -19.71 3.09 12.75
N ARG A 161 -19.33 4.20 13.37
CA ARG A 161 -19.55 5.57 12.87
C ARG A 161 -18.37 6.46 13.19
N LEU A 162 -18.10 7.40 12.29
CA LEU A 162 -17.17 8.49 12.52
C LEU A 162 -17.85 9.61 13.31
N TRP A 163 -17.19 10.05 14.36
CA TRP A 163 -17.43 11.32 15.05
C TRP A 163 -16.26 12.26 14.75
N ALA A 164 -16.54 13.50 14.34
CA ALA A 164 -15.51 14.49 14.05
C ALA A 164 -15.94 15.90 14.41
N ALA A 165 -14.97 16.78 14.64
CA ALA A 165 -15.10 18.22 14.73
C ALA A 165 -13.88 18.89 14.10
N ASP A 166 -14.01 20.15 13.71
CA ASP A 166 -12.90 21.02 13.38
C ASP A 166 -12.53 21.94 14.57
N ALA A 167 -11.50 22.75 14.42
CA ALA A 167 -11.08 23.75 15.41
C ALA A 167 -12.10 24.89 15.63
N ASP A 168 -13.11 25.03 14.75
CA ASP A 168 -14.18 26.04 14.87
C ASP A 168 -15.38 25.50 15.70
N HIS A 169 -15.38 24.21 16.04
CA HIS A 169 -16.48 23.51 16.69
C HIS A 169 -16.05 22.70 17.93
N ASP A 170 -16.33 23.21 19.14
CA ASP A 170 -16.03 22.57 20.44
C ASP A 170 -16.63 21.16 20.68
N ARG A 171 -17.36 20.56 19.72
CA ARG A 171 -18.10 19.30 19.91
C ARG A 171 -18.08 18.40 18.69
N LEU A 172 -17.60 17.18 18.89
CA LEU A 172 -17.69 16.07 17.92
C LEU A 172 -19.14 15.84 17.48
N ARG A 173 -19.38 15.82 16.16
CA ARG A 173 -20.65 15.49 15.52
C ARG A 173 -20.52 14.21 14.71
N VAL A 174 -21.63 13.53 14.43
CA VAL A 174 -21.63 12.33 13.59
C VAL A 174 -21.43 12.73 12.12
N VAL A 175 -20.42 12.14 11.48
CA VAL A 175 -20.22 12.23 10.03
C VAL A 175 -20.94 11.05 9.38
N VAL A 176 -22.00 11.34 8.63
CA VAL A 176 -22.80 10.32 7.96
C VAL A 176 -22.16 9.98 6.60
N ARG A 177 -21.99 8.70 6.28
CA ARG A 177 -21.62 8.23 4.94
C ARG A 177 -22.84 7.52 4.30
N PRO A 178 -23.02 7.60 2.97
CA PRO A 178 -24.15 6.98 2.26
C PRO A 178 -23.94 5.48 1.96
N TYR A 179 -23.08 4.80 2.71
CA TYR A 179 -22.67 3.41 2.52
C TYR A 179 -22.30 2.78 3.89
N PRO A 180 -22.23 1.45 4.02
CA PRO A 180 -21.90 0.79 5.28
C PRO A 180 -20.52 1.17 5.84
N LEU A 181 -20.43 1.29 7.17
CA LEU A 181 -19.17 1.44 7.89
C LEU A 181 -18.97 0.21 8.77
N GLU A 182 -18.10 -0.71 8.32
CA GLU A 182 -17.88 -2.01 8.96
C GLU A 182 -16.41 -2.43 8.97
N PHE A 183 -16.02 -3.25 9.95
CA PHE A 183 -14.70 -3.89 10.00
C PHE A 183 -14.77 -5.23 10.73
N GLN A 184 -13.67 -5.98 10.77
CA GLN A 184 -13.60 -7.23 11.53
C GLN A 184 -12.25 -7.48 12.20
N SER A 185 -12.28 -8.21 13.31
CA SER A 185 -11.10 -8.74 13.99
C SER A 185 -10.77 -10.16 13.48
N GLN A 186 -9.48 -10.51 13.45
CA GLN A 186 -9.06 -11.85 13.07
C GLN A 186 -9.56 -12.92 14.05
N MET A 187 -9.90 -14.11 13.54
CA MET A 187 -10.35 -15.24 14.35
C MET A 187 -9.18 -15.97 15.01
N LEU A 188 -9.34 -16.33 16.29
CA LEU A 188 -8.45 -17.26 16.98
C LEU A 188 -8.86 -18.71 16.61
N TRP A 189 -8.45 -19.13 15.42
CA TRP A 189 -8.77 -20.45 14.84
C TRP A 189 -7.73 -21.52 15.19
N GLN A 190 -6.48 -21.10 15.41
CA GLN A 190 -5.34 -21.96 15.62
C GLN A 190 -5.58 -22.92 16.79
N TRP A 191 -5.29 -24.21 16.56
CA TRP A 191 -5.49 -25.32 17.52
C TRP A 191 -6.94 -25.48 18.03
N ARG A 192 -7.94 -24.97 17.29
CA ARG A 192 -9.37 -24.97 17.70
C ARG A 192 -10.32 -25.38 16.58
N THR A 193 -10.12 -24.84 15.38
CA THR A 193 -10.94 -25.10 14.19
C THR A 193 -10.04 -25.16 12.95
N ASP A 194 -10.60 -25.55 11.81
CA ASP A 194 -10.04 -25.16 10.52
C ASP A 194 -9.93 -23.62 10.40
N PRO A 195 -9.00 -23.11 9.59
CA PRO A 195 -8.85 -21.69 9.33
C PRO A 195 -10.09 -21.12 8.62
N PRO A 196 -10.56 -19.92 8.99
CA PRO A 196 -11.75 -19.34 8.38
C PRO A 196 -11.52 -19.02 6.90
N ASP A 197 -12.53 -19.30 6.07
CA ASP A 197 -12.59 -18.88 4.68
C ASP A 197 -12.63 -17.35 4.58
N PHE A 198 -11.99 -16.78 3.56
CA PHE A 198 -11.95 -15.33 3.34
C PHE A 198 -11.67 -14.97 1.88
N ARG A 199 -12.03 -13.73 1.49
CA ARG A 199 -11.79 -13.16 0.16
C ARG A 199 -10.82 -11.99 0.21
N VAL A 200 -9.87 -11.97 -0.70
CA VAL A 200 -8.99 -10.81 -0.98
C VAL A 200 -9.36 -10.22 -2.33
N ALA A 201 -9.38 -8.90 -2.44
CA ALA A 201 -9.30 -8.20 -3.72
C ALA A 201 -7.90 -7.59 -3.90
N LEU A 202 -7.42 -7.43 -5.13
CA LEU A 202 -6.15 -6.77 -5.40
C LEU A 202 -6.04 -6.12 -6.79
N GLY A 203 -5.06 -5.24 -6.92
CA GLY A 203 -4.63 -4.61 -8.19
C GLY A 203 -3.55 -3.56 -7.96
N SER A 204 -3.04 -2.99 -9.05
CA SER A 204 -2.15 -1.82 -9.08
C SER A 204 -2.67 -0.75 -10.05
N CYS A 205 -1.94 0.35 -10.20
CA CYS A 205 -2.15 1.34 -11.27
C CYS A 205 -3.51 2.04 -11.19
N ALA A 206 -3.72 2.71 -10.05
CA ALA A 206 -4.89 3.50 -9.69
C ALA A 206 -4.70 5.00 -10.01
N TYR A 207 -4.63 5.36 -11.30
CA TYR A 207 -4.58 6.77 -11.72
C TYR A 207 -5.91 7.48 -11.44
N VAL A 208 -5.85 8.72 -10.95
CA VAL A 208 -7.02 9.60 -10.76
C VAL A 208 -6.73 10.95 -11.40
N ASN A 209 -7.57 11.31 -12.37
CA ASN A 209 -7.44 12.53 -13.18
C ASN A 209 -7.63 13.79 -12.32
N ASP A 210 -6.89 14.82 -12.69
CA ASP A 210 -6.74 16.11 -12.04
C ASP A 210 -6.33 17.10 -13.14
N SER A 211 -7.35 17.58 -13.84
CA SER A 211 -7.27 18.22 -15.17
C SER A 211 -6.54 19.56 -15.20
N LEU A 212 -6.11 20.09 -14.05
CA LEU A 212 -5.27 21.28 -13.98
C LEU A 212 -3.80 20.97 -14.33
N TYR A 213 -3.37 19.71 -14.14
CA TYR A 213 -1.97 19.29 -14.38
C TYR A 213 -1.85 18.00 -15.20
N ASP A 214 -2.96 17.36 -15.59
CA ASP A 214 -2.90 16.23 -16.52
C ASP A 214 -2.42 16.66 -17.91
N ARG A 215 -1.74 15.75 -18.61
CA ARG A 215 -1.14 16.02 -19.92
C ARG A 215 -2.22 16.24 -21.00
N PRO A 216 -2.08 17.22 -21.91
CA PRO A 216 -3.05 17.47 -22.97
C PRO A 216 -3.28 16.24 -23.87
N GLY A 217 -4.54 15.85 -24.06
CA GLY A 217 -4.93 14.70 -24.87
C GLY A 217 -6.20 14.04 -24.35
N ASN A 218 -6.25 12.71 -24.41
CA ASN A 218 -7.29 11.91 -23.77
C ASN A 218 -6.89 11.60 -22.32
N ASP A 219 -7.87 11.59 -21.42
CA ASP A 219 -7.76 11.10 -20.04
C ASP A 219 -7.01 9.76 -19.94
N TYR A 220 -5.96 9.70 -19.11
CA TYR A 220 -5.21 8.47 -18.84
C TYR A 220 -5.86 7.63 -17.72
N GLY A 221 -6.38 8.27 -16.68
CA GLY A 221 -7.26 7.64 -15.69
C GLY A 221 -8.70 7.52 -16.18
N GLY A 222 -9.50 6.66 -15.54
CA GLY A 222 -10.92 6.51 -15.85
C GLY A 222 -11.54 5.28 -15.19
N ASP A 223 -12.79 5.00 -15.53
CA ASP A 223 -13.53 3.79 -15.10
C ASP A 223 -13.54 3.54 -13.58
N TYR A 224 -13.59 4.63 -12.80
CA TYR A 224 -13.59 4.63 -11.33
C TYR A 224 -14.69 3.76 -10.68
N GLY A 225 -15.70 3.34 -11.46
CA GLY A 225 -16.69 2.33 -11.06
C GLY A 225 -16.09 0.97 -10.68
N ILE A 226 -14.86 0.67 -11.09
CA ILE A 226 -14.14 -0.54 -10.66
C ILE A 226 -14.01 -0.65 -9.13
N PHE A 227 -13.86 0.46 -8.40
CA PHE A 227 -13.84 0.44 -6.94
C PHE A 227 -15.22 0.07 -6.33
N THR A 228 -16.30 0.43 -7.02
CA THR A 228 -17.66 0.00 -6.68
C THR A 228 -17.87 -1.49 -6.99
N ALA A 229 -17.32 -2.00 -8.09
CA ALA A 229 -17.35 -3.43 -8.41
C ALA A 229 -16.55 -4.26 -7.37
N ILE A 230 -15.34 -3.81 -7.02
CA ILE A 230 -14.52 -4.41 -5.95
C ILE A 230 -15.29 -4.40 -4.62
N SER A 231 -15.84 -3.27 -4.20
CA SER A 231 -16.65 -3.18 -2.97
C SER A 231 -17.87 -4.11 -3.01
N SER A 232 -18.56 -4.19 -4.15
CA SER A 232 -19.72 -5.06 -4.36
C SER A 232 -19.38 -6.56 -4.32
N SER A 233 -18.14 -6.94 -4.65
CA SER A 233 -17.64 -8.32 -4.52
C SER A 233 -17.40 -8.77 -3.07
N LYS A 234 -17.49 -7.84 -2.10
CA LYS A 234 -17.38 -8.04 -0.64
C LYS A 234 -16.11 -8.78 -0.20
N PRO A 235 -14.91 -8.29 -0.55
CA PRO A 235 -13.67 -8.83 -0.02
C PRO A 235 -13.53 -8.51 1.48
N ASP A 236 -12.85 -9.39 2.22
CA ASP A 236 -12.49 -9.17 3.62
C ASP A 236 -11.30 -8.21 3.75
N LEU A 237 -10.42 -8.18 2.75
CA LEU A 237 -9.31 -7.22 2.61
C LEU A 237 -8.99 -6.88 1.14
N MET A 238 -8.40 -5.71 0.92
CA MET A 238 -7.86 -5.25 -0.36
C MET A 238 -6.34 -5.10 -0.24
N VAL A 239 -5.61 -5.82 -1.10
CA VAL A 239 -4.14 -5.74 -1.22
C VAL A 239 -3.79 -4.86 -2.42
N TRP A 240 -3.09 -3.77 -2.17
CA TRP A 240 -2.64 -2.84 -3.19
C TRP A 240 -1.18 -3.14 -3.55
N LEU A 241 -0.92 -3.36 -4.83
CA LEU A 241 0.37 -3.85 -5.33
C LEU A 241 1.33 -2.74 -5.79
N GLY A 242 0.96 -1.46 -5.66
CA GLY A 242 1.72 -0.33 -6.14
C GLY A 242 0.97 0.52 -7.18
N ASP A 243 1.56 1.63 -7.60
CA ASP A 243 0.90 2.72 -8.33
C ASP A 243 -0.47 3.08 -7.72
N ASN A 244 -0.55 3.14 -6.39
CA ASN A 244 -1.82 3.36 -5.68
C ASN A 244 -2.29 4.82 -5.74
N THR A 245 -1.39 5.69 -6.19
CA THR A 245 -1.60 7.07 -6.58
C THR A 245 -0.55 7.41 -7.63
N TYR A 246 -0.78 8.47 -8.43
CA TYR A 246 0.18 8.89 -9.45
C TYR A 246 0.76 10.27 -9.17
N LEU A 247 1.98 10.29 -8.63
CA LEU A 247 2.83 11.47 -8.66
C LEU A 247 3.18 11.83 -10.12
N ARG A 248 3.03 13.11 -10.45
CA ARG A 248 3.32 13.71 -11.77
C ARG A 248 4.36 14.83 -11.63
N GLU A 249 4.64 15.50 -12.73
CA GLU A 249 5.61 16.59 -12.88
C GLU A 249 5.46 17.72 -11.84
N ALA A 250 4.24 18.01 -11.39
CA ALA A 250 3.94 19.02 -10.36
C ALA A 250 3.84 18.46 -8.93
N ASP A 251 3.95 17.14 -8.76
CA ASP A 251 3.75 16.44 -7.49
C ASP A 251 5.07 15.91 -6.88
N TRP A 252 5.99 15.30 -7.66
CA TRP A 252 7.13 14.54 -7.11
C TRP A 252 8.36 15.35 -6.66
N ASP A 253 8.43 16.65 -6.97
CA ASP A 253 9.64 17.48 -6.72
C ASP A 253 9.62 18.19 -5.37
N SER A 254 8.49 18.18 -4.66
CA SER A 254 8.28 18.90 -3.41
C SER A 254 7.47 18.08 -2.40
N PRO A 255 7.78 18.16 -1.09
CA PRO A 255 6.97 17.50 -0.06
C PRO A 255 5.50 17.91 -0.05
N THR A 256 5.19 19.11 -0.53
CA THR A 256 3.83 19.63 -0.69
C THR A 256 3.09 18.97 -1.85
N GLY A 257 3.74 18.79 -3.00
CA GLY A 257 3.16 18.09 -4.16
C GLY A 257 2.85 16.63 -3.84
N ILE A 258 3.79 15.92 -3.22
CA ILE A 258 3.62 14.51 -2.83
C ILE A 258 2.38 14.35 -1.94
N ARG A 259 2.27 15.14 -0.88
CA ARG A 259 1.12 15.07 0.04
C ARG A 259 -0.19 15.55 -0.60
N TYR A 260 -0.14 16.55 -1.48
CA TYR A 260 -1.31 16.99 -2.25
C TYR A 260 -1.88 15.85 -3.09
N ARG A 261 -1.05 15.15 -3.87
CA ARG A 261 -1.46 14.04 -4.73
C ARG A 261 -2.02 12.86 -3.93
N TYR A 262 -1.36 12.44 -2.86
CA TYR A 262 -1.91 11.42 -1.97
C TYR A 262 -3.29 11.82 -1.41
N ALA A 263 -3.45 13.08 -0.97
CA ALA A 263 -4.72 13.62 -0.47
C ALA A 263 -5.79 13.85 -1.56
N HIS A 264 -5.39 13.96 -2.82
CA HIS A 264 -6.27 14.05 -3.98
C HIS A 264 -6.84 12.67 -4.32
N THR A 265 -5.96 11.70 -4.61
CA THR A 265 -6.34 10.33 -4.97
C THR A 265 -7.19 9.67 -3.88
N ARG A 266 -6.85 9.89 -2.60
CA ARG A 266 -7.58 9.35 -1.45
C ARG A 266 -9.00 9.90 -1.28
N ALA A 267 -9.31 11.06 -1.85
CA ALA A 267 -10.61 11.71 -1.77
C ALA A 267 -11.61 11.25 -2.86
N LEU A 268 -11.16 10.44 -3.84
CA LEU A 268 -11.98 9.94 -4.95
C LEU A 268 -13.32 9.35 -4.43
N PRO A 269 -14.50 9.89 -4.83
CA PRO A 269 -15.79 9.45 -4.29
C PRO A 269 -16.09 7.96 -4.46
N ALA A 270 -15.72 7.37 -5.60
CA ALA A 270 -15.93 5.94 -5.89
C ALA A 270 -15.08 5.00 -5.02
N LEU A 271 -13.97 5.49 -4.46
CA LEU A 271 -13.10 4.73 -3.56
C LEU A 271 -13.63 4.70 -2.12
N GLN A 272 -14.44 5.68 -1.72
CA GLN A 272 -14.89 5.86 -0.33
C GLN A 272 -15.68 4.66 0.25
N PRO A 273 -16.58 3.97 -0.49
CA PRO A 273 -17.27 2.78 0.00
C PRO A 273 -16.35 1.58 0.27
N LEU A 274 -15.27 1.45 -0.50
CA LEU A 274 -14.27 0.40 -0.31
C LEU A 274 -13.49 0.66 0.99
N LEU A 275 -12.97 1.88 1.15
CA LEU A 275 -12.22 2.32 2.35
C LEU A 275 -12.99 2.04 3.65
N GLY A 276 -14.29 2.33 3.67
CA GLY A 276 -15.11 2.25 4.89
C GLY A 276 -15.62 0.86 5.29
N SER A 277 -15.34 -0.20 4.52
CA SER A 277 -15.89 -1.55 4.78
C SER A 277 -14.91 -2.71 4.57
N VAL A 278 -13.69 -2.46 4.09
CA VAL A 278 -12.70 -3.49 3.72
C VAL A 278 -11.35 -3.15 4.35
N HIS A 279 -10.57 -4.14 4.79
CA HIS A 279 -9.25 -3.90 5.38
C HIS A 279 -8.20 -3.60 4.30
N HIS A 280 -7.49 -2.47 4.42
CA HIS A 280 -6.49 -2.05 3.44
C HIS A 280 -5.05 -2.41 3.84
N TYR A 281 -4.34 -3.08 2.93
CA TYR A 281 -2.91 -3.38 3.00
C TYR A 281 -2.24 -2.99 1.68
N ALA A 282 -1.06 -2.35 1.71
CA ALA A 282 -0.44 -1.81 0.49
C ALA A 282 1.09 -1.96 0.49
N THR A 283 1.67 -2.14 -0.70
CA THR A 283 3.03 -1.69 -1.02
C THR A 283 3.00 -0.57 -2.06
N TRP A 284 4.14 -0.03 -2.46
CA TRP A 284 4.28 1.00 -3.49
C TRP A 284 4.87 0.50 -4.80
N ASP A 285 4.79 1.33 -5.84
CA ASP A 285 5.64 1.29 -7.02
C ASP A 285 6.25 2.69 -7.27
N ASP A 286 6.79 3.01 -8.44
CA ASP A 286 7.42 4.32 -8.68
C ASP A 286 6.45 5.48 -8.57
N HIS A 287 5.21 5.39 -9.05
CA HIS A 287 4.32 6.54 -9.03
C HIS A 287 3.71 6.87 -7.65
N ASP A 288 3.85 5.98 -6.66
CA ASP A 288 3.70 6.29 -5.23
C ASP A 288 4.95 6.97 -4.62
N TYR A 289 6.12 6.77 -5.25
CA TYR A 289 7.46 6.98 -4.69
C TYR A 289 8.23 8.17 -5.31
N GLY A 290 7.96 8.52 -6.56
CA GLY A 290 8.63 9.58 -7.34
C GLY A 290 8.10 9.64 -8.79
N PRO A 291 8.94 10.05 -9.78
CA PRO A 291 8.63 9.91 -11.21
C PRO A 291 8.71 8.45 -11.70
N SER A 292 8.20 8.16 -12.90
CA SER A 292 8.41 6.88 -13.57
C SER A 292 9.90 6.50 -13.62
N TYR A 293 10.22 5.21 -13.48
CA TYR A 293 11.56 4.67 -13.35
C TYR A 293 12.33 5.13 -12.10
N ALA A 294 11.65 5.69 -11.09
CA ALA A 294 12.32 6.10 -9.84
C ALA A 294 12.92 4.90 -9.08
N ASP A 295 14.07 5.16 -8.48
CA ASP A 295 14.91 4.17 -7.80
C ASP A 295 15.54 4.75 -6.52
N ARG A 296 16.52 4.06 -5.93
CA ARG A 296 17.22 4.50 -4.71
C ARG A 296 17.84 5.91 -4.78
N THR A 297 18.04 6.48 -5.97
CA THR A 297 18.58 7.82 -6.21
C THR A 297 17.53 8.94 -6.11
N HIS A 298 16.23 8.63 -6.03
CA HIS A 298 15.19 9.66 -5.93
C HIS A 298 15.36 10.52 -4.66
N ALA A 299 15.52 11.84 -4.85
CA ALA A 299 15.93 12.77 -3.81
C ALA A 299 14.93 12.91 -2.64
N LEU A 300 13.62 12.75 -2.90
CA LEU A 300 12.56 12.85 -1.88
C LEU A 300 12.06 11.48 -1.39
N ARG A 301 12.81 10.39 -1.59
CA ARG A 301 12.41 9.03 -1.18
C ARG A 301 11.98 8.92 0.30
N GLU A 302 12.62 9.68 1.20
CA GLU A 302 12.21 9.72 2.62
C GLU A 302 10.84 10.39 2.80
N THR A 303 10.59 11.48 2.09
CA THR A 303 9.28 12.17 2.08
C THR A 303 8.19 11.30 1.47
N ALA A 304 8.51 10.54 0.42
CA ALA A 304 7.61 9.53 -0.13
C ALA A 304 7.32 8.44 0.91
N ARG A 305 8.35 7.90 1.60
CA ARG A 305 8.20 6.88 2.65
C ARG A 305 7.34 7.35 3.82
N GLU A 306 7.56 8.59 4.29
CA GLU A 306 6.72 9.20 5.32
C GLU A 306 5.29 9.40 4.84
N THR A 307 5.08 9.86 3.61
CA THR A 307 3.73 10.08 3.07
C THR A 307 3.00 8.76 2.87
N PHE A 308 3.63 7.76 2.27
CA PHE A 308 3.09 6.41 2.11
C PHE A 308 2.62 5.85 3.46
N ARG A 309 3.47 5.88 4.49
CA ARG A 309 3.14 5.38 5.83
C ARG A 309 2.02 6.18 6.53
N ARG A 310 1.87 7.48 6.22
CA ARG A 310 0.76 8.32 6.72
C ARG A 310 -0.58 8.01 6.04
N TYR A 311 -0.59 7.58 4.78
CA TYR A 311 -1.80 7.24 4.02
C TYR A 311 -2.12 5.74 3.96
N TRP A 312 -1.17 4.89 4.34
CA TRP A 312 -1.34 3.44 4.53
C TRP A 312 -0.81 2.98 5.92
N PRO A 313 -1.46 3.39 7.03
CA PRO A 313 -1.04 2.96 8.37
C PRO A 313 -1.05 1.45 8.53
N SER A 314 0.02 0.93 9.12
CA SER A 314 0.29 -0.50 9.26
C SER A 314 1.13 -0.76 10.51
N LEU A 315 0.91 -1.90 11.17
CA LEU A 315 1.60 -2.30 12.41
C LEU A 315 3.13 -2.31 12.30
N ALA A 316 3.65 -2.59 11.10
CA ALA A 316 5.07 -2.56 10.79
C ALA A 316 5.25 -2.12 9.33
N SER A 317 6.35 -1.43 9.04
CA SER A 317 6.76 -1.00 7.71
C SER A 317 8.26 -0.66 7.72
N GLY A 318 8.97 -1.00 6.65
CA GLY A 318 10.44 -0.92 6.57
C GLY A 318 11.17 -2.16 7.10
N GLN A 319 10.50 -3.32 7.06
CA GLN A 319 11.10 -4.62 7.31
C GLN A 319 12.14 -4.95 6.23
N GLY A 320 13.15 -5.76 6.55
CA GLY A 320 14.23 -6.05 5.60
C GLY A 320 15.22 -4.90 5.39
N GLY A 321 15.24 -3.89 6.27
CA GLY A 321 16.35 -2.94 6.43
C GLY A 321 15.98 -1.47 6.23
N SER A 322 15.06 -1.16 5.30
CA SER A 322 14.53 0.18 5.03
C SER A 322 13.29 0.09 4.14
N GLY A 323 12.85 1.21 3.54
CA GLY A 323 11.71 1.22 2.63
C GLY A 323 10.35 1.12 3.32
N VAL A 324 9.34 0.61 2.62
CA VAL A 324 7.99 0.36 3.14
C VAL A 324 7.68 -1.10 3.43
N ALA A 325 8.51 -2.04 2.96
CA ALA A 325 8.29 -3.49 2.99
C ALA A 325 7.81 -4.02 4.35
N THR A 326 6.91 -5.00 4.33
CA THR A 326 6.25 -5.52 5.53
C THR A 326 5.61 -6.89 5.33
N THR A 327 5.12 -7.51 6.41
CA THR A 327 4.36 -8.76 6.34
C THR A 327 3.17 -8.73 7.29
N PHE A 328 2.09 -9.37 6.88
CA PHE A 328 0.94 -9.66 7.73
C PHE A 328 0.43 -11.08 7.46
N GLN A 329 -0.24 -11.67 8.44
CA GLN A 329 -0.99 -12.91 8.27
C GLN A 329 -2.48 -12.61 8.33
N TRP A 330 -3.28 -13.27 7.49
CA TRP A 330 -4.72 -13.34 7.59
C TRP A 330 -5.16 -14.79 7.49
N SER A 331 -5.95 -15.28 8.46
CA SER A 331 -6.33 -16.69 8.53
C SER A 331 -5.09 -17.60 8.49
N ASP A 332 -4.99 -18.54 7.55
CA ASP A 332 -3.85 -19.41 7.29
C ASP A 332 -2.95 -18.96 6.12
N VAL A 333 -2.98 -17.68 5.75
CA VAL A 333 -2.18 -17.12 4.65
C VAL A 333 -1.30 -15.98 5.13
N GLN A 334 -0.01 -16.05 4.82
CA GLN A 334 0.93 -14.96 5.09
C GLN A 334 1.25 -14.20 3.81
N PHE A 335 1.17 -12.88 3.90
CA PHE A 335 1.49 -11.94 2.83
C PHE A 335 2.82 -11.26 3.12
N PHE A 336 3.71 -11.22 2.14
CA PHE A 336 4.97 -10.49 2.16
C PHE A 336 4.84 -9.35 1.15
N LEU A 337 4.68 -8.13 1.64
CA LEU A 337 4.60 -6.92 0.83
C LEU A 337 6.02 -6.40 0.65
N LEU A 338 6.56 -6.51 -0.56
CA LEU A 338 7.94 -6.15 -0.88
C LEU A 338 8.05 -4.71 -1.38
N ASP A 339 9.21 -4.12 -1.16
CA ASP A 339 9.59 -2.80 -1.66
C ASP A 339 10.67 -2.99 -2.74
N ASP A 340 10.29 -2.86 -4.01
CA ASP A 340 11.20 -2.98 -5.12
C ASP A 340 11.74 -1.63 -5.62
N ARG A 341 11.55 -0.52 -4.88
CA ARG A 341 11.97 0.84 -5.29
C ARG A 341 13.12 1.38 -4.43
N TRP A 342 13.08 1.16 -3.11
CA TRP A 342 14.02 1.77 -2.16
C TRP A 342 15.50 1.37 -2.39
N HIS A 343 15.73 0.11 -2.73
CA HIS A 343 17.07 -0.43 -3.00
C HIS A 343 17.37 -0.56 -4.50
N ARG A 344 16.38 -0.30 -5.38
CA ARG A 344 16.48 -0.48 -6.83
C ARG A 344 17.71 0.22 -7.38
N THR A 345 18.50 -0.50 -8.15
CA THR A 345 19.69 0.07 -8.81
C THR A 345 19.23 0.88 -10.03
N PRO A 346 19.70 2.14 -10.18
CA PRO A 346 19.35 3.00 -11.32
C PRO A 346 19.78 2.38 -12.65
N LYS A 347 19.02 2.69 -13.70
CA LYS A 347 19.26 2.15 -15.05
C LYS A 347 20.64 2.55 -15.57
N ARG A 348 21.45 1.55 -15.92
CA ARG A 348 22.85 1.63 -16.37
C ARG A 348 23.19 0.41 -17.24
N ASP A 349 24.42 0.32 -17.74
CA ASP A 349 24.81 -0.79 -18.64
C ASP A 349 24.82 -2.16 -17.93
N ASP A 350 25.32 -2.22 -16.70
CA ASP A 350 25.25 -3.42 -15.85
C ASP A 350 24.00 -3.40 -14.94
N MET A 351 22.88 -3.86 -15.51
CA MET A 351 21.67 -4.22 -14.75
C MET A 351 21.71 -5.65 -14.22
N ALA A 352 22.45 -6.55 -14.90
CA ALA A 352 22.50 -7.98 -14.57
C ALA A 352 23.00 -8.24 -13.14
N HIS A 353 23.93 -7.42 -12.63
CA HIS A 353 24.41 -7.44 -11.24
C HIS A 353 23.83 -6.28 -10.40
N GLY A 354 22.75 -5.65 -10.85
CA GLY A 354 21.98 -4.69 -10.07
C GLY A 354 21.10 -5.34 -8.99
N GLN A 355 20.66 -4.51 -8.06
CA GLN A 355 19.69 -4.85 -7.01
C GLN A 355 18.28 -4.39 -7.39
N PHE A 356 17.26 -5.21 -7.10
CA PHE A 356 15.84 -4.86 -7.20
C PHE A 356 15.27 -4.66 -5.79
N LEU A 357 15.37 -5.69 -4.95
CA LEU A 357 14.96 -5.69 -3.55
C LEU A 357 16.09 -5.32 -2.58
N GLY A 358 17.34 -5.62 -2.95
CA GLY A 358 18.51 -5.50 -2.09
C GLY A 358 18.71 -6.71 -1.15
N PRO A 359 19.96 -6.93 -0.68
CA PRO A 359 20.35 -8.16 0.01
C PRO A 359 19.70 -8.31 1.40
N ASP A 360 19.38 -7.21 2.08
CA ASP A 360 18.74 -7.24 3.40
C ASP A 360 17.26 -7.63 3.31
N GLN A 361 16.55 -7.13 2.30
CA GLN A 361 15.16 -7.48 2.07
C GLN A 361 15.01 -8.90 1.50
N LEU A 362 15.89 -9.31 0.58
CA LEU A 362 15.94 -10.69 0.08
C LEU A 362 16.26 -11.69 1.22
N ARG A 363 17.17 -11.34 2.13
CA ARG A 363 17.44 -12.14 3.33
C ARG A 363 16.21 -12.24 4.23
N TRP A 364 15.63 -11.10 4.64
CA TRP A 364 14.43 -11.05 5.48
C TRP A 364 13.26 -11.85 4.89
N LEU A 365 13.00 -11.72 3.58
CA LEU A 365 11.98 -12.48 2.87
C LEU A 365 12.25 -13.99 2.99
N THR A 366 13.49 -14.42 2.74
CA THR A 366 13.82 -15.85 2.72
C THR A 366 13.88 -16.49 4.11
N GLU A 367 14.26 -15.72 5.14
CA GLU A 367 14.12 -16.12 6.56
C GLU A 367 12.65 -16.18 6.99
N GLY A 368 11.84 -15.18 6.65
CA GLY A 368 10.41 -15.15 6.95
C GLY A 368 9.63 -16.27 6.26
N LEU A 369 9.95 -16.59 5.01
CA LEU A 369 9.36 -17.72 4.27
C LEU A 369 9.74 -19.08 4.90
N ALA A 370 10.99 -19.23 5.35
CA ALA A 370 11.46 -20.45 6.01
C ALA A 370 10.76 -20.71 7.36
N MET A 371 10.48 -19.65 8.12
CA MET A 371 9.77 -19.71 9.40
C MET A 371 8.23 -19.74 9.27
N SER A 372 7.68 -19.63 8.05
CA SER A 372 6.24 -19.47 7.86
C SER A 372 5.49 -20.81 7.84
N HIS A 373 4.64 -21.01 8.85
CA HIS A 373 3.71 -22.14 8.94
C HIS A 373 2.39 -21.95 8.18
N ALA A 374 2.19 -20.80 7.50
CA ALA A 374 1.00 -20.55 6.70
C ALA A 374 0.81 -21.56 5.56
N THR A 375 -0.43 -21.88 5.20
CA THR A 375 -0.78 -22.79 4.10
C THR A 375 -0.34 -22.23 2.75
N PHE A 376 -0.55 -20.92 2.54
CA PHE A 376 -0.08 -20.17 1.39
C PHE A 376 0.82 -19.01 1.82
N LYS A 377 1.89 -18.76 1.06
CA LYS A 377 2.80 -17.63 1.21
C LYS A 377 2.67 -16.77 -0.04
N ILE A 378 2.04 -15.62 0.11
CA ILE A 378 1.77 -14.69 -0.98
C ILE A 378 2.86 -13.63 -0.97
N ILE A 379 3.58 -13.49 -2.08
CA ILE A 379 4.65 -12.50 -2.25
C ILE A 379 4.12 -11.42 -3.18
N CYS A 380 3.85 -10.24 -2.64
CA CYS A 380 3.33 -9.08 -3.35
C CYS A 380 4.47 -8.12 -3.66
N VAL A 381 4.68 -7.80 -4.93
CA VAL A 381 5.72 -6.87 -5.40
C VAL A 381 5.25 -6.22 -6.69
N ALA A 382 5.65 -4.98 -6.97
CA ALA A 382 5.03 -4.23 -8.05
C ALA A 382 5.49 -4.73 -9.43
N GLY A 383 6.80 -4.74 -9.69
CA GLY A 383 7.33 -5.27 -10.96
C GLY A 383 7.25 -6.81 -11.05
N GLN A 384 6.96 -7.32 -12.26
CA GLN A 384 6.82 -8.77 -12.50
C GLN A 384 8.06 -9.58 -12.09
N VAL A 385 7.85 -10.76 -11.50
CA VAL A 385 8.93 -11.63 -11.00
C VAL A 385 9.26 -12.72 -12.00
N LEU A 386 8.26 -13.43 -12.54
CA LEU A 386 8.50 -14.61 -13.38
C LEU A 386 8.71 -14.27 -14.85
N ASN A 387 8.09 -13.22 -15.41
CA ASN A 387 8.27 -12.83 -16.81
C ASN A 387 9.78 -12.75 -17.16
N PRO A 388 10.29 -13.52 -18.14
CA PRO A 388 11.71 -13.53 -18.52
C PRO A 388 12.07 -12.44 -19.55
N ALA A 389 11.10 -11.68 -20.07
CA ALA A 389 11.34 -10.66 -21.07
C ALA A 389 11.83 -9.35 -20.42
N LYS A 390 13.05 -8.92 -20.76
CA LYS A 390 13.66 -7.67 -20.29
C LYS A 390 13.05 -6.46 -21.04
N VAL A 391 11.80 -6.13 -20.74
CA VAL A 391 11.01 -5.09 -21.42
C VAL A 391 10.35 -4.21 -20.36
N TYR A 392 10.60 -2.90 -20.43
CA TYR A 392 10.30 -1.95 -19.36
C TYR A 392 10.88 -2.43 -18.00
N GLU A 393 10.24 -2.08 -16.88
CA GLU A 393 10.70 -2.49 -15.56
C GLU A 393 10.12 -3.85 -15.16
N ASN A 394 10.98 -4.77 -14.74
CA ASN A 394 10.61 -6.04 -14.10
C ASN A 394 11.89 -6.71 -13.59
N TYR A 395 11.74 -7.78 -12.82
CA TYR A 395 12.85 -8.46 -12.16
C TYR A 395 13.81 -9.14 -13.16
N ALA A 396 13.42 -9.39 -14.42
CA ALA A 396 14.32 -9.99 -15.42
C ALA A 396 15.47 -9.06 -15.85
N ASN A 397 15.39 -7.76 -15.57
CA ASN A 397 16.50 -6.84 -15.74
C ASN A 397 17.62 -7.07 -14.69
N TYR A 398 17.27 -7.57 -13.50
CA TYR A 398 18.16 -7.72 -12.33
C TYR A 398 18.53 -9.20 -12.12
N GLU A 399 19.14 -9.78 -13.15
CA GLU A 399 19.27 -11.24 -13.36
C GLU A 399 19.90 -11.99 -12.19
N THR A 400 20.95 -11.45 -11.58
CA THR A 400 21.68 -12.11 -10.48
C THR A 400 20.79 -12.26 -9.24
N GLU A 401 20.11 -11.19 -8.84
CA GLU A 401 19.26 -11.19 -7.64
C GLU A 401 17.97 -12.00 -7.88
N ARG A 402 17.39 -11.93 -9.09
CA ARG A 402 16.26 -12.78 -9.50
C ARG A 402 16.62 -14.27 -9.48
N ALA A 403 17.80 -14.63 -10.01
CA ALA A 403 18.30 -16.00 -9.96
C ALA A 403 18.58 -16.45 -8.53
N GLU A 404 19.07 -15.56 -7.66
CA GLU A 404 19.27 -15.85 -6.24
C GLU A 404 17.94 -16.10 -5.51
N LEU A 405 16.91 -15.27 -5.74
CA LEU A 405 15.57 -15.49 -5.19
C LEU A 405 15.00 -16.85 -5.62
N LEU A 406 15.01 -17.16 -6.92
CA LEU A 406 14.49 -18.43 -7.44
C LEU A 406 15.28 -19.64 -6.92
N ARG A 407 16.60 -19.52 -6.76
CA ARG A 407 17.44 -20.54 -6.11
C ARG A 407 17.08 -20.72 -4.65
N ARG A 408 17.01 -19.64 -3.84
CA ARG A 408 16.65 -19.71 -2.42
C ARG A 408 15.26 -20.35 -2.21
N LEU A 409 14.30 -20.06 -3.08
CA LEU A 409 12.96 -20.69 -3.06
C LEU A 409 12.99 -22.19 -3.42
N ALA A 410 13.95 -22.64 -4.23
CA ALA A 410 14.17 -24.05 -4.54
C ALA A 410 14.91 -24.79 -3.41
N ASP A 411 15.92 -24.15 -2.81
CA ASP A 411 16.72 -24.69 -1.70
C ASP A 411 15.89 -24.85 -0.43
N LEU A 412 15.12 -23.82 -0.04
CA LEU A 412 14.26 -23.84 1.15
C LEU A 412 13.04 -24.76 1.00
N ARG A 413 12.66 -25.12 -0.23
CA ARG A 413 11.52 -26.00 -0.55
C ARG A 413 10.20 -25.58 0.12
N VAL A 414 9.98 -24.28 0.34
CA VAL A 414 8.78 -23.76 1.01
C VAL A 414 7.53 -24.12 0.20
N PRO A 415 6.50 -24.75 0.79
CA PRO A 415 5.24 -25.05 0.10
C PRO A 415 4.33 -23.80 0.04
N GLY A 416 3.46 -23.75 -0.96
CA GLY A 416 2.38 -22.75 -1.05
C GLY A 416 2.79 -21.34 -1.52
N VAL A 417 3.95 -21.17 -2.16
CA VAL A 417 4.41 -19.84 -2.63
C VAL A 417 3.72 -19.43 -3.93
N VAL A 418 3.15 -18.23 -3.95
CA VAL A 418 2.55 -17.57 -5.13
C VAL A 418 2.95 -16.09 -5.15
N PHE A 419 3.28 -15.54 -6.32
CA PHE A 419 3.52 -14.11 -6.50
C PHE A 419 2.27 -13.39 -7.00
N LEU A 420 2.09 -12.14 -6.59
CA LEU A 420 1.08 -11.20 -7.10
C LEU A 420 1.78 -9.91 -7.53
N THR A 421 1.55 -9.46 -8.77
CA THR A 421 2.32 -8.37 -9.39
C THR A 421 1.46 -7.28 -10.08
N GLY A 422 2.04 -6.10 -10.23
CA GLY A 422 1.45 -4.86 -10.73
C GLY A 422 2.15 -4.30 -11.97
N ASP A 423 2.48 -3.00 -11.98
CA ASP A 423 3.21 -2.20 -13.00
C ASP A 423 2.62 -2.18 -14.43
N ARG A 424 2.38 -3.36 -15.02
CA ARG A 424 2.33 -3.59 -16.47
C ARG A 424 1.23 -2.87 -17.25
N ASN A 425 0.20 -2.39 -16.56
CA ASN A 425 -1.06 -1.95 -17.16
C ASN A 425 -1.70 -3.03 -18.07
N TYR A 426 -1.52 -4.31 -17.73
CA TYR A 426 -2.25 -5.47 -18.26
C TYR A 426 -2.37 -6.60 -17.22
N ALA A 427 -3.34 -7.50 -17.38
CA ALA A 427 -3.45 -8.74 -16.61
C ALA A 427 -2.79 -9.91 -17.33
N GLU A 428 -2.12 -10.79 -16.58
CA GLU A 428 -1.69 -12.13 -17.02
C GLU A 428 -1.32 -13.05 -15.85
N LEU A 429 -1.25 -14.36 -16.10
CA LEU A 429 -0.59 -15.32 -15.23
C LEU A 429 0.69 -15.84 -15.90
N SER A 430 1.81 -15.78 -15.20
CA SER A 430 3.02 -16.53 -15.55
C SER A 430 3.11 -17.82 -14.72
N ARG A 431 3.55 -18.92 -15.35
CA ARG A 431 3.83 -20.23 -14.72
C ARG A 431 5.29 -20.63 -14.99
N LEU A 432 6.07 -20.81 -13.92
CA LEU A 432 7.41 -21.40 -14.00
C LEU A 432 7.39 -22.83 -13.45
N ASP A 433 7.39 -23.82 -14.34
CA ASP A 433 7.62 -25.22 -13.95
C ASP A 433 9.06 -25.44 -13.47
N ARG A 434 9.22 -26.25 -12.42
CA ARG A 434 10.49 -26.48 -11.72
C ARG A 434 10.71 -28.00 -11.53
N PRO A 435 11.70 -28.63 -12.18
CA PRO A 435 11.93 -30.07 -12.02
C PRO A 435 12.09 -30.50 -10.55
N GLY A 436 11.32 -31.50 -10.13
CA GLY A 436 11.29 -32.01 -8.74
C GLY A 436 10.53 -31.14 -7.72
N LEU A 437 9.94 -30.01 -8.15
CA LEU A 437 9.17 -29.09 -7.32
C LEU A 437 7.83 -28.77 -7.97
N TYR A 438 6.94 -28.13 -7.22
CA TYR A 438 5.70 -27.56 -7.77
C TYR A 438 6.00 -26.30 -8.61
N PRO A 439 5.19 -25.97 -9.63
CA PRO A 439 5.34 -24.74 -10.41
C PRO A 439 5.15 -23.49 -9.54
N LEU A 440 5.96 -22.44 -9.80
CA LEU A 440 5.66 -21.11 -9.27
C LEU A 440 4.64 -20.42 -10.18
N TYR A 441 3.76 -19.64 -9.56
CA TYR A 441 2.76 -18.82 -10.22
C TYR A 441 2.98 -17.35 -9.87
N ASP A 442 2.80 -16.48 -10.85
CA ASP A 442 2.88 -15.02 -10.72
C ASP A 442 1.69 -14.42 -11.46
N LEU A 443 0.73 -13.87 -10.70
CA LEU A 443 -0.49 -13.27 -11.21
C LEU A 443 -0.32 -11.75 -11.24
N THR A 444 -0.18 -11.22 -12.46
CA THR A 444 -0.14 -9.79 -12.72
C THR A 444 -1.56 -9.28 -12.91
N THR A 445 -1.96 -8.21 -12.21
CA THR A 445 -3.29 -7.58 -12.37
C THR A 445 -3.18 -6.06 -12.29
N SER A 446 -3.25 -5.45 -13.47
CA SER A 446 -3.20 -4.01 -13.70
C SER A 446 -3.85 -3.68 -15.05
N PRO A 447 -4.37 -2.45 -15.27
CA PRO A 447 -4.54 -1.40 -14.29
C PRO A 447 -5.92 -1.42 -13.64
N LEU A 448 -6.01 -0.88 -12.43
CA LEU A 448 -7.28 -0.53 -11.81
C LEU A 448 -7.97 0.59 -12.60
N THR A 449 -7.31 1.75 -12.73
CA THR A 449 -7.90 2.94 -13.39
C THR A 449 -6.96 3.67 -14.35
N ALA A 450 -5.66 3.37 -14.37
CA ALA A 450 -4.70 3.88 -15.37
C ALA A 450 -4.99 3.38 -16.81
N GLY A 451 -4.21 3.85 -17.79
CA GLY A 451 -4.39 3.54 -19.22
C GLY A 451 -3.83 2.17 -19.62
N PRO A 452 -4.64 1.23 -20.16
CA PRO A 452 -4.16 -0.14 -20.46
C PRO A 452 -3.09 -0.24 -21.56
N ALA A 453 -2.01 -0.97 -21.26
CA ALA A 453 -0.85 -1.15 -22.14
C ALA A 453 -1.03 -2.29 -23.14
N ARG A 454 -1.76 -2.01 -24.22
CA ARG A 454 -1.99 -2.97 -25.34
C ARG A 454 -0.71 -3.52 -25.98
N GLY A 455 0.43 -2.86 -25.82
CA GLY A 455 1.73 -3.36 -26.26
C GLY A 455 2.19 -4.67 -25.59
N GLY A 456 1.71 -4.95 -24.37
CA GLY A 456 2.10 -6.12 -23.57
C GLY A 456 1.89 -7.47 -24.26
N GLN A 457 0.93 -7.56 -25.19
CA GLN A 457 0.67 -8.77 -25.98
C GLN A 457 1.89 -9.19 -26.83
N HIS A 458 2.76 -8.24 -27.17
CA HIS A 458 3.97 -8.46 -27.98
C HIS A 458 5.23 -8.75 -27.14
N GLU A 459 5.15 -8.64 -25.81
CA GLU A 459 6.23 -9.06 -24.93
C GLU A 459 6.44 -10.57 -25.01
N LYS A 460 7.71 -10.98 -25.13
CA LYS A 460 8.11 -12.39 -25.30
C LYS A 460 8.16 -13.13 -23.96
N ASN A 461 7.11 -13.00 -23.14
CA ASN A 461 6.96 -13.77 -21.92
C ASN A 461 6.66 -15.24 -22.27
N SER A 462 7.69 -16.09 -22.29
CA SER A 462 7.56 -17.53 -22.57
C SER A 462 6.92 -18.35 -21.45
N LEU A 463 6.60 -17.73 -20.31
CA LEU A 463 5.92 -18.35 -19.17
C LEU A 463 4.44 -17.95 -19.06
N ARG A 464 3.96 -17.06 -19.94
CA ARG A 464 2.57 -16.56 -19.98
C ARG A 464 1.58 -17.69 -20.30
N ASP A 465 0.59 -17.87 -19.43
CA ASP A 465 -0.64 -18.63 -19.72
C ASP A 465 -1.50 -17.77 -20.67
N SER A 466 -1.46 -18.05 -21.97
CA SER A 466 -1.97 -17.13 -23.02
C SER A 466 -3.47 -16.85 -22.95
N ALA A 467 -4.26 -17.68 -22.28
CA ALA A 467 -5.69 -17.44 -22.05
C ALA A 467 -5.95 -16.24 -21.11
N THR A 468 -4.98 -15.91 -20.25
CA THR A 468 -5.12 -14.91 -19.18
C THR A 468 -4.93 -13.46 -19.65
N PHE A 469 -4.23 -13.24 -20.75
CA PHE A 469 -3.81 -11.89 -21.13
C PHE A 469 -5.01 -10.97 -21.42
N ARG A 470 -5.08 -9.81 -20.74
CA ARG A 470 -6.01 -8.71 -21.06
C ARG A 470 -5.34 -7.36 -20.88
N ALA A 471 -5.37 -6.52 -21.92
CA ALA A 471 -4.95 -5.11 -21.86
C ALA A 471 -6.17 -4.20 -21.72
N GLU A 472 -6.89 -4.38 -20.61
CA GLU A 472 -8.13 -3.69 -20.23
C GLU A 472 -8.11 -3.43 -18.71
N ARG A 473 -8.90 -2.48 -18.20
CA ARG A 473 -8.97 -2.20 -16.75
C ARG A 473 -9.57 -3.38 -15.99
N ASN A 474 -8.88 -3.86 -14.97
CA ASN A 474 -9.18 -5.11 -14.28
C ASN A 474 -8.72 -5.10 -12.81
N PHE A 475 -9.21 -6.08 -12.07
CA PHE A 475 -8.73 -6.43 -10.73
C PHE A 475 -8.74 -7.96 -10.57
N ALA A 476 -8.10 -8.48 -9.53
CA ALA A 476 -8.19 -9.89 -9.17
C ALA A 476 -8.90 -10.12 -7.83
N LEU A 477 -9.56 -11.28 -7.73
CA LEU A 477 -10.10 -11.83 -6.49
C LEU A 477 -9.38 -13.14 -6.14
N LEU A 478 -9.03 -13.28 -4.86
CA LEU A 478 -8.48 -14.47 -4.25
C LEU A 478 -9.46 -15.00 -3.20
N ASP A 479 -10.15 -16.10 -3.51
CA ASP A 479 -10.96 -16.83 -2.52
C ASP A 479 -10.10 -17.93 -1.89
N VAL A 480 -9.95 -17.91 -0.56
CA VAL A 480 -9.22 -18.94 0.20
C VAL A 480 -10.22 -19.73 1.02
N ALA A 481 -10.37 -21.02 0.72
CA ALA A 481 -11.48 -21.82 1.22
C ALA A 481 -11.13 -23.28 1.58
N GLY A 482 -11.96 -23.87 2.44
CA GLY A 482 -11.91 -25.29 2.82
C GLY A 482 -11.00 -25.60 4.03
N PRO A 483 -10.96 -26.87 4.49
CA PRO A 483 -10.20 -27.25 5.68
C PRO A 483 -8.68 -27.16 5.45
N GLU A 484 -7.91 -26.94 6.52
CA GLU A 484 -6.46 -26.66 6.51
C GLU A 484 -5.67 -27.60 5.58
N LYS A 485 -5.98 -28.90 5.65
CA LYS A 485 -5.23 -29.96 4.95
C LYS A 485 -5.65 -30.14 3.48
N ALA A 486 -6.74 -29.52 3.04
CA ALA A 486 -7.24 -29.54 1.66
C ALA A 486 -7.57 -28.13 1.13
N ARG A 487 -6.97 -27.09 1.74
CA ARG A 487 -7.19 -25.68 1.43
C ARG A 487 -6.99 -25.39 -0.06
N THR A 488 -7.87 -24.56 -0.62
CA THR A 488 -7.79 -24.13 -2.02
C THR A 488 -7.73 -22.61 -2.11
N LEU A 489 -6.79 -22.12 -2.91
CA LEU A 489 -6.65 -20.72 -3.31
C LEU A 489 -7.21 -20.58 -4.73
N THR A 490 -8.33 -19.88 -4.88
CA THR A 490 -8.92 -19.58 -6.19
C THR A 490 -8.46 -18.21 -6.66
N LEU A 491 -7.72 -18.17 -7.77
CA LEU A 491 -7.38 -16.94 -8.48
C LEU A 491 -8.50 -16.64 -9.49
N THR A 492 -9.07 -15.43 -9.46
CA THR A 492 -10.07 -14.97 -10.43
C THR A 492 -9.68 -13.60 -10.95
N LEU A 493 -9.73 -13.38 -12.26
CA LEU A 493 -9.54 -12.07 -12.89
C LEU A 493 -10.89 -11.50 -13.33
N CYS A 494 -11.15 -10.25 -12.96
CA CYS A 494 -12.43 -9.56 -13.13
C CYS A 494 -12.27 -8.28 -13.96
N GLY A 495 -13.24 -7.98 -14.82
CA GLY A 495 -13.33 -6.71 -15.53
C GLY A 495 -13.77 -5.54 -14.65
N VAL A 496 -13.79 -4.34 -15.23
CA VAL A 496 -14.30 -3.08 -14.61
C VAL A 496 -15.67 -3.22 -13.93
N ASP A 497 -16.55 -4.06 -14.49
CA ASP A 497 -17.91 -4.32 -14.02
C ASP A 497 -18.00 -5.41 -12.93
N GLY A 498 -16.86 -6.01 -12.57
CA GLY A 498 -16.77 -7.14 -11.64
C GLY A 498 -17.06 -8.50 -12.25
N GLN A 499 -17.32 -8.62 -13.55
CA GLN A 499 -17.55 -9.91 -14.18
C GLN A 499 -16.24 -10.70 -14.33
N PRO A 500 -16.20 -11.98 -13.94
CA PRO A 500 -14.99 -12.80 -14.04
C PRO A 500 -14.75 -13.23 -15.49
N PHE A 501 -13.59 -12.88 -16.06
CA PHE A 501 -13.20 -13.33 -17.41
C PHE A 501 -12.23 -14.52 -17.41
N TRP A 502 -11.64 -14.85 -16.26
CA TRP A 502 -10.79 -16.03 -16.07
C TRP A 502 -10.74 -16.46 -14.60
N LYS A 503 -10.60 -17.77 -14.34
CA LYS A 503 -10.43 -18.36 -13.01
C LYS A 503 -9.48 -19.57 -13.05
N ARG A 504 -8.71 -19.77 -11.98
CA ARG A 504 -7.87 -20.95 -11.71
C ARG A 504 -7.92 -21.32 -10.23
N GLU A 505 -7.95 -22.62 -9.93
CA GLU A 505 -7.85 -23.13 -8.56
C GLU A 505 -6.45 -23.71 -8.32
N LEU A 506 -5.85 -23.38 -7.17
CA LEU A 506 -4.56 -23.89 -6.70
C LEU A 506 -4.75 -24.56 -5.34
N ARG A 507 -4.58 -25.89 -5.28
CA ARG A 507 -4.75 -26.64 -4.03
C ARG A 507 -3.45 -26.64 -3.22
N ALA A 508 -3.56 -26.52 -1.90
CA ALA A 508 -2.42 -26.58 -0.99
C ALA A 508 -1.70 -27.95 -0.97
N ALA A 509 -2.28 -28.98 -1.58
CA ALA A 509 -1.65 -30.27 -1.84
C ALA A 509 -0.69 -30.21 -3.06
N ASP A 510 -1.09 -29.49 -4.12
CA ASP A 510 -0.37 -29.41 -5.39
C ASP A 510 0.85 -28.48 -5.29
N LEU A 511 0.78 -27.46 -4.42
CA LEU A 511 1.88 -26.51 -4.17
C LEU A 511 2.92 -27.04 -3.15
N ARG A 512 3.30 -28.32 -3.25
CA ARG A 512 4.24 -28.99 -2.33
C ARG A 512 5.47 -29.54 -3.06
N PRO A 513 6.67 -29.54 -2.45
CA PRO A 513 7.85 -30.22 -3.01
C PRO A 513 7.56 -31.70 -3.26
N GLY A 514 7.96 -32.22 -4.42
CA GLY A 514 7.69 -33.62 -4.79
C GLY A 514 6.24 -33.94 -5.16
N ALA A 515 5.30 -32.99 -5.10
CA ALA A 515 3.98 -33.18 -5.69
C ALA A 515 4.11 -33.25 -7.23
N THR A 516 3.50 -34.27 -7.85
CA THR A 516 3.30 -34.26 -9.30
C THR A 516 2.33 -33.13 -9.63
N PRO A 517 2.70 -32.15 -10.49
CA PRO A 517 1.79 -31.08 -10.84
C PRO A 517 0.51 -31.65 -11.46
N ALA A 518 -0.66 -31.20 -10.99
CA ALA A 518 -1.91 -31.50 -11.66
C ALA A 518 -1.81 -31.10 -13.14
N ALA A 519 -2.32 -31.94 -14.03
CA ALA A 519 -2.40 -31.60 -15.46
C ALA A 519 -3.12 -30.25 -15.61
N PRO A 520 -2.68 -29.37 -16.54
CA PRO A 520 -3.40 -28.13 -16.78
C PRO A 520 -4.87 -28.46 -17.10
N PRO A 521 -5.84 -27.67 -16.59
CA PRO A 521 -7.24 -27.87 -16.96
C PRO A 521 -7.35 -27.79 -18.49
N PRO A 522 -8.24 -28.59 -19.12
CA PRO A 522 -8.48 -28.46 -20.55
C PRO A 522 -8.84 -27.01 -20.87
N ALA A 523 -8.30 -26.48 -21.97
CA ALA A 523 -8.63 -25.12 -22.40
C ALA A 523 -10.15 -24.96 -22.48
N PRO A 524 -10.71 -23.83 -22.00
CA PRO A 524 -12.15 -23.63 -21.99
C PRO A 524 -12.68 -23.80 -23.42
N VAL A 525 -13.58 -24.77 -23.61
CA VAL A 525 -14.23 -24.99 -24.90
C VAL A 525 -14.88 -23.68 -25.31
N ALA A 526 -14.44 -23.11 -26.42
CA ALA A 526 -15.00 -21.87 -26.94
C ALA A 526 -16.50 -22.11 -27.18
N SER A 527 -17.34 -21.56 -26.31
CA SER A 527 -18.78 -21.68 -26.42
C SER A 527 -19.21 -21.08 -27.74
N GLN A 528 -19.64 -21.93 -28.67
CA GLN A 528 -20.22 -21.47 -29.92
C GLN A 528 -21.52 -20.72 -29.57
N LEU A 529 -21.42 -19.40 -29.51
CA LEU A 529 -22.55 -18.50 -29.50
C LEU A 529 -23.28 -18.69 -30.84
N VAL A 530 -24.25 -19.60 -30.83
CA VAL A 530 -25.17 -19.83 -31.93
C VAL A 530 -25.83 -18.50 -32.24
N ARG A 531 -25.53 -17.95 -33.43
CA ARG A 531 -26.25 -16.80 -33.97
C ARG A 531 -27.60 -17.28 -34.46
N ASP A 532 -28.55 -17.33 -33.54
CA ASP A 532 -29.94 -17.65 -33.86
C ASP A 532 -30.57 -16.44 -34.57
N THR A 533 -30.54 -16.46 -35.91
CA THR A 533 -31.15 -15.44 -36.76
C THR A 533 -31.98 -16.09 -37.85
N SER A 534 -33.29 -16.18 -37.57
CA SER A 534 -34.40 -16.23 -38.53
C SER A 534 -34.35 -17.31 -39.62
N GLN A 535 -35.06 -18.42 -39.40
CA GLN A 535 -35.85 -19.04 -40.47
C GLN A 535 -37.30 -18.55 -40.37
N ALA A 536 -37.74 -17.75 -41.34
CA ALA A 536 -39.15 -17.47 -41.60
C ALA A 536 -39.53 -18.13 -42.92
N ALA A 537 -40.58 -18.97 -42.91
CA ALA A 537 -40.98 -19.75 -44.07
C ALA A 537 -41.55 -18.88 -45.19
N SER A 538 -41.23 -19.21 -46.45
CA SER A 538 -41.75 -18.55 -47.64
C SER A 538 -43.10 -19.12 -48.06
N VAL A 539 -44.01 -18.23 -48.50
CA VAL A 539 -45.29 -18.58 -49.13
C VAL A 539 -45.32 -17.93 -50.53
N PRO A 540 -45.68 -18.65 -51.60
CA PRO A 540 -45.71 -18.11 -52.97
C PRO A 540 -46.92 -17.17 -53.23
N PRO A 541 -46.92 -16.40 -54.34
CA PRO A 541 -47.68 -15.14 -54.44
C PRO A 541 -49.04 -15.23 -55.15
N THR A 542 -49.83 -14.17 -55.02
CA THR A 542 -51.02 -13.85 -55.85
C THR A 542 -51.09 -12.35 -56.19
N ASP A 543 -51.68 -12.04 -57.34
CA ASP A 543 -51.61 -10.77 -58.11
C ASP A 543 -52.34 -9.52 -57.55
N SER A 544 -52.17 -8.43 -58.32
CA SER A 544 -53.24 -7.46 -58.69
C SER A 544 -53.32 -6.07 -58.02
N ALA A 545 -52.59 -5.12 -58.63
CA ALA A 545 -53.07 -3.78 -59.06
C ALA A 545 -53.41 -2.71 -57.97
N ALA A 546 -53.57 -1.40 -58.26
CA ALA A 546 -53.54 -0.64 -59.54
C ALA A 546 -53.05 0.83 -59.33
N ALA A 547 -52.86 1.57 -60.44
CA ALA A 547 -52.80 3.05 -60.59
C ALA A 547 -51.85 3.87 -59.65
N ALA A 548 -50.72 4.49 -60.07
CA ALA A 548 -50.38 5.42 -61.17
C ALA A 548 -50.42 6.94 -60.73
N PRO A 549 -50.05 7.95 -61.56
CA PRO A 549 -48.87 8.81 -61.30
C PRO A 549 -49.28 10.33 -61.28
N PRO A 550 -48.57 11.39 -61.78
CA PRO A 550 -47.22 11.50 -62.39
C PRO A 550 -46.40 12.81 -62.06
N HIS A 551 -45.30 13.00 -62.82
CA HIS A 551 -44.58 14.27 -63.13
C HIS A 551 -43.50 14.82 -62.18
N THR A 552 -42.54 15.64 -62.66
CA THR A 552 -41.42 15.36 -63.60
C THR A 552 -40.46 16.56 -63.75
N ARG A 553 -39.12 16.31 -63.87
CA ARG A 553 -38.11 17.18 -64.56
C ARG A 553 -37.85 18.59 -63.92
N LYS A 554 -36.80 19.39 -64.20
CA LYS A 554 -35.42 19.24 -64.80
C LYS A 554 -34.61 20.54 -64.56
N ARG A 555 -33.28 20.44 -64.29
CA ARG A 555 -32.20 21.43 -64.65
C ARG A 555 -32.34 22.87 -64.05
N ARG A 556 -31.41 23.84 -64.17
CA ARG A 556 -29.92 23.99 -64.34
C ARG A 556 -29.60 25.43 -63.85
N THR A 557 -28.43 25.74 -63.27
CA THR A 557 -27.19 26.30 -63.91
C THR A 557 -26.01 26.22 -62.90
N ARG A 558 -24.73 25.94 -63.26
CA ARG A 558 -23.67 26.82 -63.86
C ARG A 558 -23.34 28.10 -63.05
N ALA A 559 -22.08 28.45 -62.74
CA ALA A 559 -20.78 27.79 -63.01
C ALA A 559 -19.56 28.31 -62.19
N ARG A 560 -18.55 27.42 -62.03
CA ARG A 560 -17.06 27.59 -62.05
C ARG A 560 -16.34 28.79 -61.38
N HIS A 561 -15.36 28.47 -60.51
CA HIS A 561 -13.88 28.66 -60.63
C HIS A 561 -13.24 28.29 -59.25
N HIS A 562 -11.99 27.86 -59.05
CA HIS A 562 -10.97 27.18 -59.88
C HIS A 562 -10.15 26.22 -58.97
N GLY A 563 -9.33 25.32 -59.54
CA GLY A 563 -8.54 24.31 -58.78
C GLY A 563 -7.08 24.74 -58.50
N PRO A 564 -6.12 23.81 -58.21
CA PRO A 564 -6.18 22.35 -58.43
C PRO A 564 -5.82 21.46 -57.21
N ASN A 565 -5.97 20.14 -57.41
CA ASN A 565 -5.54 19.07 -56.48
C ASN A 565 -4.05 18.69 -56.66
N ALA A 566 -3.48 18.06 -55.64
CA ALA A 566 -2.64 16.86 -55.82
C ALA A 566 -2.73 15.95 -54.58
N ALA A 567 -2.76 14.63 -54.77
CA ALA A 567 -2.75 13.64 -53.68
C ALA A 567 -1.95 12.40 -54.11
N VAL A 568 -1.09 11.89 -53.21
CA VAL A 568 -0.32 10.65 -53.40
C VAL A 568 -0.30 9.84 -52.10
N ARG A 569 -0.20 8.52 -52.21
CA ARG A 569 -0.26 7.54 -51.10
C ARG A 569 1.13 7.04 -50.67
N VAL A 570 1.24 6.71 -49.38
CA VAL A 570 2.04 5.61 -48.78
C VAL A 570 3.57 5.60 -49.01
N ASN A 571 4.32 5.64 -47.91
CA ASN A 571 5.43 4.70 -47.68
C ASN A 571 5.80 4.57 -46.19
N SER A 572 6.52 3.50 -45.85
CA SER A 572 6.89 3.12 -44.46
C SER A 572 8.22 3.75 -44.00
N PRO A 573 8.50 3.87 -42.68
CA PRO A 573 9.67 4.58 -42.16
C PRO A 573 10.95 3.72 -42.10
N LEU A 574 12.11 4.39 -42.17
CA LEU A 574 13.44 3.88 -41.84
C LEU A 574 14.20 4.89 -40.94
N PRO A 575 15.24 4.48 -40.20
CA PRO A 575 15.57 5.10 -38.90
C PRO A 575 16.53 6.28 -38.93
N PHE A 576 16.51 7.07 -37.85
CA PHE A 576 17.47 8.14 -37.56
C PHE A 576 18.85 7.60 -37.16
N ALA A 577 19.90 8.33 -37.53
CA ALA A 577 21.28 8.14 -37.10
C ALA A 577 21.68 9.14 -35.98
N PRO A 578 22.66 8.82 -35.11
CA PRO A 578 23.02 9.67 -33.97
C PRO A 578 23.96 10.84 -34.36
N PRO A 579 23.95 11.95 -33.60
CA PRO A 579 24.81 13.12 -33.84
C PRO A 579 26.27 12.89 -33.43
N ARG A 580 27.19 13.68 -34.02
CA ARG A 580 28.61 13.80 -33.63
C ARG A 580 28.89 15.16 -32.97
N PRO A 581 29.96 15.28 -32.16
CA PRO A 581 30.16 16.43 -31.27
C PRO A 581 30.69 17.70 -31.98
N VAL A 582 30.44 18.85 -31.35
CA VAL A 582 30.99 20.16 -31.74
C VAL A 582 32.21 20.48 -30.88
N VAL A 583 33.27 21.02 -31.50
CA VAL A 583 34.51 21.48 -30.85
C VAL A 583 34.56 23.00 -30.87
N VAL A 584 35.00 23.63 -29.77
CA VAL A 584 35.30 25.08 -29.71
C VAL A 584 36.60 25.32 -28.96
N ALA A 585 37.45 26.17 -29.51
CA ALA A 585 38.62 26.80 -28.88
C ALA A 585 38.61 28.30 -29.27
N GLY A 586 39.21 29.24 -28.55
CA GLY A 586 39.98 29.18 -27.30
C GLY A 586 40.53 30.57 -26.94
N ASN A 587 41.54 30.65 -26.07
CA ASN A 587 42.30 31.86 -25.65
C ASN A 587 41.55 32.90 -24.76
N THR A 588 42.20 33.65 -23.84
CA THR A 588 43.50 33.53 -23.13
C THR A 588 43.53 34.43 -21.88
N ARG A 589 44.23 34.02 -20.80
CA ARG A 589 45.34 34.75 -20.11
C ARG A 589 45.75 34.08 -18.77
N ARG A 590 46.98 34.35 -18.31
CA ARG A 590 47.60 33.96 -17.01
C ARG A 590 48.26 35.19 -16.38
N PRO A 591 48.47 35.20 -15.04
CA PRO A 591 49.82 35.02 -14.43
C PRO A 591 49.77 34.08 -13.19
N THR A 592 50.82 33.60 -12.49
CA THR A 592 52.29 33.42 -12.67
C THR A 592 52.76 32.29 -11.70
N LEU A 593 54.07 32.10 -11.45
CA LEU A 593 54.67 31.24 -10.40
C LEU A 593 55.82 31.98 -9.69
N PRO A 594 56.30 31.50 -8.51
CA PRO A 594 57.47 30.60 -8.41
C PRO A 594 57.16 29.33 -7.55
N ALA A 595 57.82 28.17 -7.62
CA ALA A 595 59.25 27.79 -7.73
C ALA A 595 60.05 27.99 -6.41
N ALA A 596 61.00 27.14 -5.99
CA ALA A 596 61.57 25.90 -6.57
C ALA A 596 61.48 24.73 -5.53
N SER A 597 62.34 23.70 -5.35
CA SER A 597 63.66 23.33 -5.90
C SER A 597 63.82 21.78 -6.08
N GLN A 598 64.94 21.17 -5.68
CA GLN A 598 65.39 19.80 -5.99
C GLN A 598 66.36 19.25 -4.93
N HIS A 599 66.61 17.92 -4.89
CA HIS A 599 67.96 17.33 -4.76
C HIS A 599 68.00 15.85 -5.22
N GLN A 600 69.22 15.29 -5.36
CA GLN A 600 69.57 14.01 -6.04
C GLN A 600 70.95 13.50 -5.53
N VAL A 601 71.49 12.30 -5.83
CA VAL A 601 71.06 11.21 -6.75
C VAL A 601 70.70 9.90 -5.98
N LEU A 602 71.29 8.68 -6.04
CA LEU A 602 72.41 8.03 -6.78
C LEU A 602 72.19 6.48 -6.86
N ALA A 603 72.63 5.84 -7.95
CA ALA A 603 72.73 4.38 -8.21
C ALA A 603 73.85 4.17 -9.28
N PRO A 604 74.35 2.95 -9.66
CA PRO A 604 73.84 1.59 -9.42
C PRO A 604 74.94 0.52 -9.07
N LEU A 605 74.61 -0.78 -9.12
CA LEU A 605 75.38 -1.83 -9.83
C LEU A 605 74.56 -3.14 -9.99
N ARG A 606 75.09 -4.17 -10.69
CA ARG A 606 74.31 -5.29 -11.31
C ARG A 606 74.98 -6.69 -11.16
N PRO A 607 74.56 -7.83 -11.80
CA PRO A 607 74.32 -9.09 -11.07
C PRO A 607 75.16 -10.31 -11.54
N VAL A 608 74.88 -11.49 -10.98
CA VAL A 608 75.42 -12.82 -11.41
C VAL A 608 74.28 -13.86 -11.47
N ALA A 609 74.45 -14.92 -12.29
CA ALA A 609 73.53 -16.09 -12.45
C ALA A 609 74.36 -17.40 -12.47
N ARG A 610 73.90 -18.64 -12.72
CA ARG A 610 72.74 -19.29 -13.42
C ARG A 610 72.72 -20.78 -12.87
N PRO A 611 72.06 -21.83 -13.44
CA PRO A 611 71.01 -21.98 -14.46
C PRO A 611 69.85 -22.93 -14.04
N ALA A 612 69.07 -23.46 -15.00
CA ALA A 612 68.06 -24.52 -14.82
C ALA A 612 67.87 -25.39 -16.09
N ALA A 613 67.47 -26.66 -15.95
CA ALA A 613 66.90 -27.57 -16.97
C ALA A 613 66.38 -28.86 -16.29
N GLY A 614 65.43 -29.65 -16.81
CA GLY A 614 64.58 -29.51 -18.01
C GLY A 614 63.81 -30.81 -18.37
N ALA A 615 63.06 -30.79 -19.49
CA ALA A 615 62.37 -31.91 -20.17
C ALA A 615 61.09 -32.52 -19.52
N GLY A 616 60.31 -33.27 -20.33
CA GLY A 616 58.94 -33.74 -20.02
C GLY A 616 58.55 -35.14 -20.55
N PRO A 617 57.54 -35.29 -21.43
CA PRO A 617 56.29 -35.99 -21.05
C PRO A 617 55.92 -37.27 -21.83
N VAL A 618 55.00 -38.10 -21.29
CA VAL A 618 54.22 -39.22 -21.92
C VAL A 618 53.24 -39.80 -20.84
N ALA A 619 52.26 -40.68 -21.09
CA ALA A 619 51.03 -40.63 -21.92
C ALA A 619 50.16 -41.91 -21.66
N MET A 620 48.82 -41.77 -21.58
CA MET A 620 47.74 -42.79 -21.76
C MET A 620 47.71 -44.15 -20.99
N THR A 621 46.50 -44.75 -20.92
CA THR A 621 46.13 -46.15 -20.54
C THR A 621 46.35 -46.60 -19.07
N ALA A 622 45.59 -47.53 -18.47
CA ALA A 622 44.27 -48.11 -18.79
C ALA A 622 43.62 -48.78 -17.52
N GLN A 623 42.46 -49.43 -17.73
CA GLN A 623 41.54 -50.08 -16.76
C GLN A 623 42.15 -51.08 -15.76
N SER A 624 41.53 -51.21 -14.57
CA SER A 624 41.27 -52.50 -13.89
C SER A 624 40.18 -52.36 -12.79
N GLN A 625 39.57 -53.48 -12.38
CA GLN A 625 38.42 -53.56 -11.43
C GLN A 625 38.76 -54.42 -10.16
N PRO A 626 37.91 -54.48 -9.11
CA PRO A 626 38.34 -54.77 -7.73
C PRO A 626 38.05 -56.19 -7.17
N ALA A 627 38.62 -56.48 -5.99
CA ALA A 627 38.28 -57.61 -5.10
C ALA A 627 38.39 -57.18 -3.61
N GLN A 628 37.37 -57.41 -2.73
CA GLN A 628 37.20 -58.53 -1.77
C GLN A 628 38.19 -58.55 -0.56
N ALA A 629 37.85 -58.90 0.70
CA ALA A 629 36.59 -59.19 1.45
C ALA A 629 36.90 -59.00 2.98
N ALA A 630 36.18 -59.41 4.06
CA ALA A 630 34.95 -60.15 4.39
C ALA A 630 34.49 -59.73 5.84
N ARG A 631 33.26 -59.87 6.42
CA ARG A 631 31.91 -60.40 6.09
C ARG A 631 31.40 -61.58 6.99
N ARG A 632 31.02 -61.30 8.26
CA ARG A 632 30.32 -62.17 9.27
C ARG A 632 29.68 -61.26 10.36
N VAL A 633 28.72 -61.62 11.23
CA VAL A 633 27.56 -62.57 11.30
C VAL A 633 26.81 -62.27 12.65
N ILE A 634 25.50 -62.47 12.91
CA ILE A 634 24.33 -62.90 12.09
C ILE A 634 23.05 -62.02 12.28
N ALA A 635 22.09 -62.31 13.19
CA ALA A 635 20.71 -61.76 13.14
C ALA A 635 19.82 -61.94 14.41
N ALA A 636 18.55 -61.48 14.30
CA ALA A 636 17.35 -61.60 15.17
C ALA A 636 17.11 -60.51 16.25
N ALA A 637 15.87 -60.11 16.62
CA ALA A 637 14.52 -60.64 16.31
C ALA A 637 13.47 -59.56 15.89
N ARG A 638 12.16 -59.84 15.94
CA ARG A 638 11.06 -59.06 15.29
C ARG A 638 9.91 -58.60 16.22
N ARG A 639 9.31 -57.45 15.85
CA ARG A 639 7.89 -57.00 16.02
C ARG A 639 7.42 -56.46 17.40
N PRO A 640 6.28 -55.71 17.45
CA PRO A 640 6.06 -54.63 18.42
C PRO A 640 4.93 -54.86 19.43
N VAL A 641 4.77 -53.92 20.39
CA VAL A 641 3.64 -53.86 21.34
C VAL A 641 2.99 -52.46 21.32
N THR A 642 1.67 -52.41 21.26
CA THR A 642 0.84 -51.20 21.41
C THR A 642 0.41 -50.98 22.86
N ARG A 643 0.45 -49.75 23.39
CA ARG A 643 -0.36 -49.33 24.55
C ARG A 643 -0.93 -47.93 24.39
N ARG A 644 -2.16 -47.75 24.89
CA ARG A 644 -2.85 -46.45 25.05
C ARG A 644 -2.35 -45.74 26.32
N PRO A 645 -2.45 -44.41 26.43
CA PRO A 645 -2.78 -43.76 27.69
C PRO A 645 -4.29 -43.87 27.99
N VAL A 646 -4.66 -43.89 29.26
CA VAL A 646 -6.05 -43.98 29.75
C VAL A 646 -6.65 -42.58 29.92
N VAL A 647 -7.97 -42.46 29.79
CA VAL A 647 -8.73 -41.29 30.23
C VAL A 647 -9.41 -41.62 31.55
N GLU A 648 -9.09 -40.89 32.61
CA GLU A 648 -9.95 -40.74 33.79
C GLU A 648 -9.94 -39.27 34.26
N PRO A 649 -11.01 -38.78 34.91
CA PRO A 649 -11.23 -37.34 35.11
C PRO A 649 -10.70 -36.83 36.46
N LEU A 650 -10.14 -35.62 36.46
CA LEU A 650 -9.96 -34.82 37.67
C LEU A 650 -11.15 -33.86 37.85
N GLN A 651 -11.89 -34.06 38.94
CA GLN A 651 -12.91 -33.13 39.43
C GLN A 651 -12.25 -31.86 40.04
N PRO A 652 -12.96 -30.71 40.09
CA PRO A 652 -12.34 -29.42 40.37
C PRO A 652 -12.16 -29.14 41.86
N ILE A 653 -11.03 -28.53 42.23
CA ILE A 653 -10.85 -27.85 43.52
C ILE A 653 -11.04 -26.35 43.30
N ALA A 654 -11.90 -25.72 44.10
CA ALA A 654 -12.22 -24.30 44.02
C ALA A 654 -11.83 -23.55 45.29
N ALA A 655 -10.93 -22.56 45.17
CA ALA A 655 -10.81 -21.42 46.08
C ALA A 655 -9.99 -20.30 45.39
N PRO A 656 -10.37 -19.01 45.52
CA PRO A 656 -9.63 -17.91 44.91
C PRO A 656 -8.50 -17.39 45.82
N VAL A 657 -7.34 -17.08 45.22
CA VAL A 657 -6.30 -16.29 45.88
C VAL A 657 -6.73 -14.82 45.85
N ARG A 658 -6.74 -14.15 47.02
CA ARG A 658 -6.87 -12.68 47.09
C ARG A 658 -5.62 -12.03 46.51
N VAL A 659 -5.82 -11.02 45.67
CA VAL A 659 -4.81 -9.97 45.43
C VAL A 659 -5.29 -8.74 46.19
N GLU A 660 -4.50 -8.30 47.16
CA GLU A 660 -4.78 -7.08 47.92
C GLU A 660 -4.52 -5.84 47.05
N ARG A 661 -5.23 -4.75 47.34
CA ARG A 661 -4.97 -3.44 46.74
C ARG A 661 -4.15 -2.61 47.72
N ASP A 662 -2.97 -2.17 47.29
CA ASP A 662 -2.35 -0.98 47.89
C ASP A 662 -3.11 0.25 47.40
N ASP A 663 -3.98 0.79 48.26
CA ASP A 663 -4.57 2.12 48.05
C ASP A 663 -3.60 3.19 48.57
N THR A 664 -3.06 4.03 47.69
CA THR A 664 -2.31 5.25 48.08
C THR A 664 -2.62 6.40 47.12
N PRO A 665 -3.18 7.54 47.59
CA PRO A 665 -3.68 8.59 46.71
C PRO A 665 -2.57 9.55 46.23
N GLY A 666 -2.10 9.37 45.00
CA GLY A 666 -1.21 10.31 44.31
C GLY A 666 -1.95 11.57 43.82
N PHE A 667 -1.53 12.75 44.27
CA PHE A 667 -2.04 14.04 43.79
C PHE A 667 -1.74 14.26 42.31
N ILE A 668 -2.74 14.65 41.50
CA ILE A 668 -2.54 15.20 40.16
C ILE A 668 -2.93 16.68 40.16
N ALA A 669 -1.94 17.56 39.99
CA ALA A 669 -2.17 18.98 39.85
C ALA A 669 -2.80 19.31 38.48
N ARG A 670 -3.80 20.20 38.46
CA ARG A 670 -4.34 20.76 37.22
C ARG A 670 -3.44 21.88 36.71
N LEU A 671 -2.80 21.67 35.55
CA LEU A 671 -2.26 22.77 34.75
C LEU A 671 -3.32 23.25 33.75
N PRO A 672 -3.58 24.58 33.66
CA PRO A 672 -4.44 25.13 32.62
C PRO A 672 -3.70 25.16 31.28
N LEU A 673 -4.41 24.86 30.19
CA LEU A 673 -3.89 25.03 28.83
C LEU A 673 -3.86 26.51 28.42
N ARG A 674 -2.85 26.84 27.62
CA ARG A 674 -2.76 28.00 26.72
C ARG A 674 -2.24 27.50 25.38
#